data_AF-A0A5N9EBM0-F1
#
_entry.id   AF-A0A5N9EBM0-F1
#
_cell.length_a   1.000
_cell.length_b   1.000
_cell.length_c   1.000
_cell.angle_alpha   90.00
_cell.angle_beta   90.00
_cell.angle_gamma   90.00
#
_symmetry.space_group_name_H-M   'P 1'
#
loop_
_entity.id
_entity.type
_entity.pdbx_description
1 polymer ?
#
loop_
_entity_poly.entity_id
_entity_poly.type
_entity_poly.pdbx_seq_one_letter_code
_entity_poly.pdbx_strand_id
1 'polypeptide(L)'
;MNIPRDPAQSQAGFSPKNLMSRLWAGRTFGWLEAGFFLIVVVALVMRLWELGGRTVHYDEAIHLHFAWKLSESDGAFLGWPWIFGSNYIHSPWMHGPFQIEFTAVMFKLFGDTDVTARLGYVLFGTALVAVPYFFRDYLGRTASFLAAMMLTLSPTLLYFSRFGRNDIIMAFLAASLLVLMWRYLHEGHRHYLYIASAVLALMFATKETAYLVVAVFGLMMLVMSMPDLLPVLRRRLRLSDIGRPAGFLLLLATLTLPQWSAVSWLVQGIFGLTLVNPDLQTDANVANVDGTPGLVGAPAWADETLLLPIKDLGISVHIAAVIIGLALLAWLINREQFTLRRISCLGGVPLAVTAAICLLLFRPLADVVDNKGVPALDLALAVLLATGAVSALVYFRYPAQRSTLLLAIPAFVTALYAVLFTPVLDLQGVVDRILPSEVTIGAAANGLPVNYVVALCVLSGAIVVSVVLGVRWLGGAWLACAGIFYFIWAALYTTLFTQMSGVFSGSWQGMGYWVAQQDVARGNQPWYYYFVGLPVYELLPVVFGIAGAVYFIKRGDRLGLALTLWAGVTFLAYTLASEKMPWLLVNITLPLVFLSAKFLGELAESVHWRQALRQGAAGLFFLAPMGALGGLFFLYAYTDGEEVLTVQHWGVLAGAAAALTAAAFLVRITSSARGGALAALGIAALLMGFGTWGALRASYTFDDSNHEILVYAQGGSDLRETFAALEEQVFSSTAGYPDSDFSQRRAVEVDYDIWYPFQWYVRDAESGGLLRFTCFKDEGDDGWNDSCNSLNTAPEDGEFKPDSLLLASDHADQEDAELKEYEKSDVLHSLLWFPETYRRPSEARQNEEWTEELKKDLPFFKDVATSRGAWRNALSYWIFRDLKQDWFTGDYYTFSR
;
A
#
# COMPACT_ATOMS: atom_id res chain seq x y z
N MET A 1 -31.98 -28.83 -35.28
CA MET A 1 -31.15 -29.92 -35.82
C MET A 1 -30.07 -30.22 -34.81
N ASN A 2 -30.16 -31.37 -34.16
CA ASN A 2 -29.18 -31.87 -33.19
C ASN A 2 -27.96 -32.44 -33.94
N ILE A 3 -26.76 -31.99 -33.58
CA ILE A 3 -25.50 -32.64 -33.97
C ILE A 3 -25.08 -33.51 -32.77
N PRO A 4 -24.73 -34.80 -32.95
CA PRO A 4 -24.37 -35.67 -31.84
C PRO A 4 -22.94 -35.36 -31.36
N ARG A 5 -22.74 -35.43 -30.02
CA ARG A 5 -21.41 -35.44 -29.41
C ARG A 5 -20.87 -36.87 -29.40
N ASP A 6 -19.66 -37.01 -29.91
CA ASP A 6 -18.90 -38.25 -29.98
C ASP A 6 -18.40 -38.68 -28.57
N PRO A 7 -18.57 -39.94 -28.11
CA PRO A 7 -18.28 -40.32 -26.72
C PRO A 7 -16.81 -40.64 -26.41
N ALA A 8 -15.87 -40.44 -27.34
CA ALA A 8 -14.52 -40.99 -27.24
C ALA A 8 -13.44 -40.10 -26.57
N GLN A 9 -13.79 -39.00 -25.88
CA GLN A 9 -12.81 -38.07 -25.28
C GLN A 9 -12.74 -38.08 -23.73
N SER A 10 -13.20 -39.13 -23.04
CA SER A 10 -13.24 -39.14 -21.57
C SER A 10 -12.09 -39.86 -20.86
N GLN A 11 -11.05 -40.32 -21.55
CA GLN A 11 -9.89 -40.96 -20.88
C GLN A 11 -8.56 -40.55 -21.50
N ALA A 12 -7.98 -39.45 -21.01
CA ALA A 12 -6.56 -39.18 -21.13
C ALA A 12 -6.08 -38.53 -19.83
N GLY A 13 -5.19 -39.23 -19.13
CA GLY A 13 -4.71 -38.85 -17.79
C GLY A 13 -4.09 -37.46 -17.72
N PHE A 14 -4.27 -36.81 -16.57
CA PHE A 14 -3.60 -35.58 -16.17
C PHE A 14 -2.08 -35.81 -16.11
N SER A 15 -1.38 -35.46 -17.19
CA SER A 15 0.08 -35.35 -17.22
C SER A 15 0.46 -33.88 -17.33
N PRO A 16 1.36 -33.33 -16.48
CA PRO A 16 1.81 -31.94 -16.54
C PRO A 16 2.34 -31.54 -17.93
N LYS A 17 2.95 -32.49 -18.66
CA LYS A 17 3.48 -32.27 -20.02
C LYS A 17 2.37 -31.98 -21.05
N ASN A 18 1.16 -32.51 -20.85
CA ASN A 18 0.00 -32.25 -21.72
C ASN A 18 -0.70 -30.92 -21.43
N LEU A 19 -0.47 -30.33 -20.24
CA LEU A 19 -0.96 -28.99 -19.91
C LEU A 19 -0.08 -27.91 -20.55
N MET A 20 1.25 -28.06 -20.47
CA MET A 20 2.18 -27.16 -21.17
C MET A 20 2.00 -27.22 -22.68
N SER A 21 1.86 -28.42 -23.26
CA SER A 21 1.66 -28.54 -24.71
C SER A 21 0.33 -27.95 -25.17
N ARG A 22 -0.75 -28.03 -24.37
CA ARG A 22 -2.03 -27.36 -24.67
C ARG A 22 -2.01 -25.85 -24.45
N LEU A 23 -1.21 -25.34 -23.51
CA LEU A 23 -1.03 -23.90 -23.30
C LEU A 23 -0.18 -23.24 -24.41
N TRP A 24 0.67 -24.02 -25.07
CA TRP A 24 1.61 -23.55 -26.10
C TRP A 24 1.25 -23.97 -27.54
N ALA A 25 0.38 -24.97 -27.73
CA ALA A 25 -0.05 -25.40 -29.05
C ALA A 25 -0.90 -24.32 -29.74
N GLY A 26 -0.35 -23.73 -30.81
CA GLY A 26 -1.06 -22.79 -31.69
C GLY A 26 -0.73 -21.31 -31.48
N ARG A 27 0.13 -20.95 -30.52
CA ARG A 27 0.67 -19.59 -30.41
C ARG A 27 2.06 -19.54 -31.03
N THR A 28 2.16 -19.06 -32.26
CA THR A 28 3.46 -18.67 -32.82
C THR A 28 3.98 -17.49 -32.01
N PHE A 29 5.11 -17.67 -31.34
CA PHE A 29 5.81 -16.59 -30.64
C PHE A 29 6.22 -15.55 -31.69
N GLY A 30 5.46 -14.46 -31.78
CA GLY A 30 5.67 -13.41 -32.76
C GLY A 30 6.68 -12.37 -32.28
N TRP A 31 6.99 -11.43 -33.17
CA TRP A 31 7.88 -10.30 -32.85
C TRP A 31 7.34 -9.41 -31.73
N LEU A 32 6.02 -9.34 -31.55
CA LEU A 32 5.39 -8.61 -30.45
C LEU A 32 5.70 -9.28 -29.11
N GLU A 33 5.44 -10.58 -29.01
CA GLU A 33 5.71 -11.38 -27.81
C GLU A 33 7.21 -11.38 -27.48
N ALA A 34 8.08 -11.47 -28.49
CA ALA A 34 9.53 -11.34 -28.33
C ALA A 34 9.93 -9.97 -27.78
N GLY A 35 9.34 -8.89 -28.29
CA GLY A 35 9.57 -7.53 -27.80
C GLY A 35 9.14 -7.35 -26.34
N PHE A 36 7.96 -7.84 -25.96
CA PHE A 36 7.49 -7.81 -24.57
C PHE A 36 8.33 -8.69 -23.64
N PHE A 37 8.82 -9.83 -24.12
CA PHE A 37 9.73 -10.65 -23.35
C PHE A 37 11.06 -9.93 -23.11
N LEU A 38 11.65 -9.35 -24.17
CA LEU A 38 12.91 -8.62 -24.07
C LEU A 38 12.80 -7.44 -23.09
N ILE A 39 11.73 -6.66 -23.15
CA ILE A 39 11.57 -5.50 -22.27
C ILE A 39 11.39 -5.90 -20.80
N VAL A 40 10.70 -7.00 -20.52
CA VAL A 40 10.57 -7.55 -19.16
C VAL A 40 11.93 -8.06 -18.67
N VAL A 41 12.72 -8.70 -19.52
CA VAL A 41 14.10 -9.11 -19.16
C VAL A 41 14.98 -7.90 -18.88
N VAL A 42 14.93 -6.86 -19.72
CA VAL A 42 15.66 -5.60 -19.47
C VAL A 42 15.22 -4.97 -18.15
N ALA A 43 13.91 -4.92 -17.89
CA ALA A 43 13.35 -4.41 -16.66
C ALA A 43 13.83 -5.18 -15.41
N LEU A 44 13.94 -6.51 -15.51
CA LEU A 44 14.46 -7.36 -14.45
C LEU A 44 15.94 -7.11 -14.21
N VAL A 45 16.75 -7.06 -15.28
CA VAL A 45 18.20 -6.80 -15.17
C VAL A 45 18.46 -5.44 -14.54
N MET A 46 17.77 -4.40 -14.98
CA MET A 46 17.88 -3.06 -14.40
C MET A 46 17.51 -3.04 -12.91
N ARG A 47 16.57 -3.87 -12.47
CA ARG A 47 16.18 -3.92 -11.06
C ARG A 47 17.09 -4.77 -10.19
N LEU A 48 17.69 -5.83 -10.74
CA LEU A 48 18.63 -6.69 -10.02
C LEU A 48 20.05 -6.14 -9.97
N TRP A 49 20.45 -5.35 -10.97
CA TRP A 49 21.80 -4.81 -11.05
C TRP A 49 22.10 -3.95 -9.81
N GLU A 50 23.16 -4.26 -9.05
CA GLU A 50 23.55 -3.48 -7.87
C GLU A 50 22.49 -3.44 -6.75
N LEU A 51 21.63 -4.45 -6.64
CA LEU A 51 20.53 -4.41 -5.67
C LEU A 51 20.99 -4.31 -4.20
N GLY A 52 22.10 -4.96 -3.86
CA GLY A 52 22.73 -4.88 -2.53
C GLY A 52 23.71 -3.71 -2.38
N GLY A 53 23.88 -2.86 -3.41
CA GLY A 53 24.92 -1.83 -3.43
C GLY A 53 24.71 -0.71 -2.43
N ARG A 54 23.46 -0.27 -2.23
CA ARG A 54 23.10 0.83 -1.31
C ARG A 54 22.72 0.36 0.07
N THR A 55 23.13 1.11 1.09
CA THR A 55 22.68 0.95 2.47
C THR A 55 21.15 0.89 2.55
N VAL A 56 20.64 0.07 3.46
CA VAL A 56 19.21 -0.03 3.76
C VAL A 56 18.62 1.34 4.07
N HIS A 57 17.48 1.62 3.45
CA HIS A 57 16.75 2.87 3.66
C HIS A 57 16.12 2.89 5.06
N TYR A 58 15.96 4.07 5.66
CA TYR A 58 15.39 4.23 7.01
C TYR A 58 14.09 3.44 7.22
N ASP A 59 13.06 3.74 6.42
CA ASP A 59 11.79 2.99 6.46
C ASP A 59 11.89 1.51 6.04
N GLU A 60 12.87 1.15 5.21
CA GLU A 60 13.05 -0.24 4.77
C GLU A 60 13.48 -1.11 5.96
N ALA A 61 14.41 -0.62 6.76
CA ALA A 61 15.01 -1.33 7.88
C ALA A 61 13.98 -1.82 8.91
N ILE A 62 12.93 -1.04 9.18
CA ILE A 62 11.82 -1.42 10.06
C ILE A 62 11.13 -2.69 9.57
N HIS A 63 10.71 -2.69 8.30
CA HIS A 63 9.97 -3.82 7.73
C HIS A 63 10.85 -5.07 7.63
N LEU A 64 12.14 -4.89 7.33
CA LEU A 64 13.09 -5.99 7.26
C LEU A 64 13.33 -6.63 8.63
N HIS A 65 13.44 -5.83 9.69
CA HIS A 65 13.60 -6.33 11.06
C HIS A 65 12.45 -7.25 11.48
N PHE A 66 11.20 -6.80 11.27
CA PHE A 66 10.03 -7.61 11.60
C PHE A 66 9.87 -8.83 10.70
N ALA A 67 10.23 -8.73 9.42
CA ALA A 67 10.24 -9.87 8.51
C ALA A 67 11.28 -10.93 8.94
N TRP A 68 12.46 -10.49 9.37
CA TRP A 68 13.50 -11.35 9.90
C TRP A 68 13.07 -12.03 11.20
N LYS A 69 12.54 -11.28 12.17
CA LYS A 69 11.97 -11.84 13.42
C LYS A 69 10.88 -12.87 13.16
N LEU A 70 10.03 -12.64 12.17
CA LEU A 70 9.00 -13.60 11.78
C LEU A 70 9.60 -14.86 11.13
N SER A 71 10.63 -14.72 10.30
CA SER A 71 11.30 -15.85 9.64
C SER A 71 12.11 -16.74 10.59
N GLU A 72 12.67 -16.16 11.65
CA GLU A 72 13.39 -16.86 12.72
C GLU A 72 12.48 -17.41 13.83
N SER A 73 11.19 -17.08 13.80
CA SER A 73 10.24 -17.53 14.80
C SER A 73 9.92 -19.04 14.64
N ASP A 74 10.00 -19.77 15.75
CA ASP A 74 9.59 -21.18 15.82
C ASP A 74 8.09 -21.34 15.53
N GLY A 75 7.73 -22.31 14.68
CA GLY A 75 6.32 -22.57 14.33
C GLY A 75 5.46 -22.93 15.54
N ALA A 76 4.16 -22.60 15.50
CA ALA A 76 3.23 -22.91 16.60
C ALA A 76 2.92 -24.44 16.70
N PHE A 77 2.02 -24.82 17.61
CA PHE A 77 1.66 -26.22 17.91
C PHE A 77 1.55 -27.12 16.66
N LEU A 78 2.27 -28.25 16.66
CA LEU A 78 2.41 -29.21 15.54
C LEU A 78 3.07 -28.66 14.26
N GLY A 79 3.80 -27.54 14.34
CA GLY A 79 4.41 -26.90 13.17
C GLY A 79 3.39 -26.19 12.28
N TRP A 80 2.24 -25.77 12.83
CA TRP A 80 1.27 -24.92 12.15
C TRP A 80 1.41 -23.47 12.64
N PRO A 81 1.61 -22.48 11.75
CA PRO A 81 1.82 -22.60 10.31
C PRO A 81 3.25 -23.07 9.99
N TRP A 82 3.41 -23.93 8.99
CA TRP A 82 4.71 -24.54 8.61
C TRP A 82 5.72 -23.56 7.99
N ILE A 83 5.40 -22.26 7.99
CA ILE A 83 6.21 -21.20 7.37
C ILE A 83 6.81 -20.28 8.44
N PHE A 84 6.06 -19.96 9.53
CA PHE A 84 6.42 -18.91 10.49
C PHE A 84 5.93 -19.23 11.92
N GLY A 85 6.50 -18.55 12.91
CA GLY A 85 6.01 -18.55 14.29
C GLY A 85 5.09 -17.38 14.65
N SER A 86 4.99 -17.04 15.93
CA SER A 86 4.06 -16.03 16.48
C SER A 86 4.70 -14.67 16.78
N ASN A 87 5.96 -14.45 16.42
CA ASN A 87 6.73 -13.26 16.83
C ASN A 87 6.46 -12.00 15.98
N TYR A 88 5.29 -11.90 15.35
CA TYR A 88 4.86 -10.72 14.61
C TYR A 88 3.39 -10.44 14.90
N ILE A 89 3.10 -9.19 15.27
CA ILE A 89 1.75 -8.68 15.46
C ILE A 89 1.59 -7.50 14.51
N HIS A 90 0.57 -7.56 13.65
CA HIS A 90 0.27 -6.47 12.74
C HIS A 90 -0.07 -5.19 13.53
N SER A 91 0.57 -4.08 13.15
CA SER A 91 0.26 -2.75 13.65
C SER A 91 0.14 -1.76 12.49
N PRO A 92 -0.92 -0.93 12.43
CA PRO A 92 -1.20 -0.05 11.28
C PRO A 92 -0.09 0.94 10.92
N TRP A 93 0.78 1.30 11.85
CA TRP A 93 1.90 2.21 11.56
C TRP A 93 2.95 1.56 10.62
N MET A 94 2.99 0.23 10.53
CA MET A 94 3.84 -0.54 9.61
C MET A 94 3.18 -0.82 8.25
N HIS A 95 2.03 -0.19 7.96
CA HIS A 95 1.16 -0.54 6.83
C HIS A 95 0.64 -1.99 6.90
N GLY A 96 0.13 -2.49 5.77
CA GLY A 96 -0.43 -3.84 5.71
C GLY A 96 0.63 -4.95 5.81
N PRO A 97 0.24 -6.12 6.34
CA PRO A 97 1.17 -7.21 6.70
C PRO A 97 1.80 -7.93 5.51
N PHE A 98 1.24 -7.77 4.29
CA PHE A 98 1.67 -8.53 3.11
C PHE A 98 3.16 -8.38 2.83
N GLN A 99 3.69 -7.17 2.95
CA GLN A 99 5.10 -6.90 2.70
C GLN A 99 6.01 -7.67 3.66
N ILE A 100 5.68 -7.67 4.95
CA ILE A 100 6.48 -8.30 6.01
C ILE A 100 6.43 -9.81 5.86
N GLU A 101 5.25 -10.39 5.73
CA GLU A 101 5.08 -11.84 5.57
C GLU A 101 5.72 -12.36 4.28
N PHE A 102 5.55 -11.63 3.17
CA PHE A 102 6.17 -12.02 1.90
C PHE A 102 7.70 -11.97 1.98
N THR A 103 8.26 -10.93 2.62
CA THR A 103 9.71 -10.81 2.81
C THR A 103 10.25 -11.89 3.74
N ALA A 104 9.51 -12.23 4.80
CA ALA A 104 9.86 -13.34 5.68
C ALA A 104 9.91 -14.68 4.93
N VAL A 105 9.02 -14.91 3.95
CA VAL A 105 9.09 -16.10 3.07
C VAL A 105 10.39 -16.08 2.28
N MET A 106 10.76 -14.91 1.73
CA MET A 106 11.99 -14.76 0.94
C MET A 106 13.23 -15.04 1.78
N PHE A 107 13.28 -14.55 3.03
CA PHE A 107 14.34 -14.85 3.97
C PHE A 107 14.45 -16.34 4.27
N LYS A 108 13.33 -17.01 4.54
CA LYS A 108 13.34 -18.45 4.83
C LYS A 108 13.83 -19.30 3.64
N LEU A 109 13.58 -18.85 2.41
CA LEU A 109 13.94 -19.59 1.19
C LEU A 109 15.36 -19.29 0.68
N PHE A 110 15.84 -18.06 0.85
CA PHE A 110 17.07 -17.58 0.20
C PHE A 110 18.10 -16.97 1.15
N GLY A 111 17.81 -16.89 2.45
CA GLY A 111 18.60 -16.16 3.44
C GLY A 111 18.22 -14.68 3.54
N ASP A 112 18.71 -14.01 4.57
CA ASP A 112 18.36 -12.66 5.01
C ASP A 112 19.44 -11.62 4.64
N THR A 113 19.79 -11.56 3.36
CA THR A 113 20.73 -10.56 2.81
C THR A 113 20.01 -9.30 2.30
N ASP A 114 20.73 -8.20 2.11
CA ASP A 114 20.20 -6.97 1.49
C ASP A 114 19.59 -7.22 0.09
N VAL A 115 20.14 -8.17 -0.66
CA VAL A 115 19.63 -8.55 -1.99
C VAL A 115 18.30 -9.27 -1.87
N THR A 116 18.19 -10.24 -0.95
CA THR A 116 16.97 -11.03 -0.76
C THR A 116 15.85 -10.20 -0.11
N ALA A 117 16.21 -9.28 0.78
CA ALA A 117 15.33 -8.27 1.36
C ALA A 117 14.59 -7.46 0.29
N ARG A 118 15.29 -7.10 -0.79
CA ARG A 118 14.75 -6.27 -1.88
C ARG A 118 14.14 -7.07 -3.03
N LEU A 119 14.35 -8.39 -3.06
CA LEU A 119 13.98 -9.24 -4.19
C LEU A 119 12.47 -9.21 -4.47
N GLY A 120 11.63 -9.12 -3.44
CA GLY A 120 10.19 -9.05 -3.62
C GLY A 120 9.72 -7.84 -4.44
N TYR A 121 10.28 -6.67 -4.14
CA TYR A 121 9.97 -5.41 -4.82
C TYR A 121 10.46 -5.42 -6.28
N VAL A 122 11.62 -6.04 -6.54
CA VAL A 122 12.13 -6.27 -7.88
C VAL A 122 11.17 -7.13 -8.70
N LEU A 123 10.64 -8.21 -8.11
CA LEU A 123 9.69 -9.09 -8.78
C LEU A 123 8.38 -8.37 -9.10
N PHE A 124 7.81 -7.62 -8.15
CA PHE A 124 6.58 -6.85 -8.38
C PHE A 124 6.78 -5.70 -9.39
N GLY A 125 7.90 -4.98 -9.31
CA GLY A 125 8.25 -3.93 -10.28
C GLY A 125 8.47 -4.47 -11.69
N THR A 126 9.09 -5.64 -11.82
CA THR A 126 9.25 -6.34 -13.11
C THR A 126 7.91 -6.86 -13.62
N ALA A 127 7.06 -7.42 -12.75
CA ALA A 127 5.74 -7.89 -13.11
C ALA A 127 4.83 -6.74 -13.58
N LEU A 128 4.97 -5.55 -12.99
CA LEU A 128 4.26 -4.34 -13.43
C LEU A 128 4.56 -3.99 -14.89
N VAL A 129 5.82 -4.13 -15.35
CA VAL A 129 6.21 -3.92 -16.75
C VAL A 129 5.52 -4.91 -17.71
N ALA A 130 5.16 -6.11 -17.22
CA ALA A 130 4.42 -7.10 -18.01
C ALA A 130 2.91 -6.82 -18.09
N VAL A 131 2.32 -6.03 -17.18
CA VAL A 131 0.88 -5.77 -17.14
C VAL A 131 0.31 -5.20 -18.46
N PRO A 132 0.94 -4.23 -19.14
CA PRO A 132 0.46 -3.71 -20.42
C PRO A 132 0.26 -4.78 -21.49
N TYR A 133 1.03 -5.87 -21.49
CA TYR A 133 0.83 -6.98 -22.43
C TYR A 133 -0.59 -7.55 -22.31
N PHE A 134 -1.12 -7.72 -21.10
CA PHE A 134 -2.48 -8.22 -20.88
C PHE A 134 -3.58 -7.19 -21.22
N PHE A 135 -3.18 -5.94 -21.46
CA PHE A 135 -4.08 -4.84 -21.82
C PHE A 135 -4.04 -4.48 -23.32
N ARG A 136 -3.19 -5.15 -24.11
CA ARG A 136 -2.89 -4.82 -25.50
C ARG A 136 -4.07 -4.80 -26.47
N ASP A 137 -5.08 -5.62 -26.22
CA ASP A 137 -6.25 -5.71 -27.09
C ASP A 137 -7.19 -4.49 -26.91
N TYR A 138 -7.04 -3.73 -25.82
CA TYR A 138 -7.86 -2.54 -25.52
C TYR A 138 -7.06 -1.25 -25.64
N LEU A 139 -5.83 -1.23 -25.12
CA LEU A 139 -4.96 -0.07 -25.16
C LEU A 139 -4.36 0.15 -26.55
N GLY A 140 -4.21 -0.92 -27.34
CA GLY A 140 -3.47 -0.94 -28.60
C GLY A 140 -2.09 -1.58 -28.41
N ARG A 141 -1.58 -2.25 -29.45
CA ARG A 141 -0.30 -2.97 -29.40
C ARG A 141 0.87 -2.02 -29.21
N THR A 142 0.90 -0.95 -29.99
CA THR A 142 1.97 0.07 -29.93
C THR A 142 1.91 0.81 -28.59
N ALA A 143 0.73 1.22 -28.17
CA ALA A 143 0.52 1.88 -26.88
C ALA A 143 0.96 1.01 -25.70
N SER A 144 0.65 -0.29 -25.73
CA SER A 144 1.04 -1.20 -24.63
C SER A 144 2.54 -1.44 -24.57
N PHE A 145 3.21 -1.50 -25.72
CA PHE A 145 4.66 -1.59 -25.77
C PHE A 145 5.32 -0.30 -25.25
N LEU A 146 4.81 0.86 -25.64
CA LEU A 146 5.26 2.15 -25.10
C LEU A 146 5.01 2.29 -23.59
N ALA A 147 3.87 1.80 -23.09
CA ALA A 147 3.62 1.76 -21.65
C ALA A 147 4.66 0.90 -20.94
N ALA A 148 4.97 -0.30 -21.45
CA ALA A 148 6.01 -1.16 -20.88
C ALA A 148 7.40 -0.48 -20.90
N MET A 149 7.74 0.24 -21.98
CA MET A 149 8.99 1.04 -22.05
C MET A 149 9.03 2.13 -20.98
N MET A 150 7.95 2.89 -20.84
CA MET A 150 7.87 3.96 -19.85
C MET A 150 7.92 3.41 -18.41
N LEU A 151 7.26 2.28 -18.13
CA LEU A 151 7.33 1.61 -16.81
C LEU A 151 8.74 1.03 -16.52
N THR A 152 9.48 0.66 -17.56
CA THR A 152 10.85 0.16 -17.44
C THR A 152 11.85 1.27 -17.14
N LEU A 153 11.69 2.41 -17.80
CA LEU A 153 12.67 3.51 -17.85
C LEU A 153 12.30 4.72 -16.97
N SER A 154 11.15 4.70 -16.30
CA SER A 154 10.71 5.76 -15.38
C SER A 154 11.65 5.84 -14.17
N PRO A 155 12.19 7.03 -13.83
CA PRO A 155 13.02 7.21 -12.64
C PRO A 155 12.33 6.78 -11.37
N THR A 156 11.07 7.21 -11.18
CA THR A 156 10.30 6.92 -9.97
C THR A 156 10.05 5.42 -9.83
N LEU A 157 9.61 4.77 -10.91
CA LEU A 157 9.24 3.36 -10.88
C LEU A 157 10.45 2.42 -10.85
N LEU A 158 11.59 2.83 -11.40
CA LEU A 158 12.83 2.06 -11.27
C LEU A 158 13.36 2.17 -9.85
N TYR A 159 13.49 3.39 -9.33
CA TYR A 159 14.00 3.67 -7.99
C TYR A 159 13.20 2.92 -6.91
N PHE A 160 11.88 3.14 -6.81
CA PHE A 160 11.05 2.50 -5.78
C PHE A 160 10.76 1.02 -6.01
N SER A 161 11.28 0.42 -7.09
CA SER A 161 11.24 -1.03 -7.29
C SER A 161 12.51 -1.76 -6.85
N ARG A 162 13.49 -1.03 -6.33
CA ARG A 162 14.78 -1.55 -5.84
C ARG A 162 14.94 -1.45 -4.31
N PHE A 163 13.96 -0.90 -3.61
CA PHE A 163 13.98 -0.72 -2.14
C PHE A 163 12.68 -1.20 -1.52
N GLY A 164 12.73 -1.48 -0.22
CA GLY A 164 11.62 -2.05 0.53
C GLY A 164 10.43 -1.12 0.81
N ARG A 165 9.69 -0.75 -0.24
CA ARG A 165 8.51 0.12 -0.17
C ARG A 165 7.26 -0.52 -0.78
N ASN A 166 6.14 -0.41 -0.05
CA ASN A 166 4.83 -0.92 -0.45
C ASN A 166 4.30 -0.35 -1.78
N ASP A 167 4.75 0.84 -2.20
CA ASP A 167 4.18 1.59 -3.33
C ASP A 167 4.31 0.85 -4.67
N ILE A 168 5.39 0.11 -4.90
CA ILE A 168 5.58 -0.65 -6.16
C ILE A 168 4.64 -1.86 -6.23
N ILE A 169 4.38 -2.50 -5.09
CA ILE A 169 3.41 -3.61 -4.98
C ILE A 169 2.02 -3.08 -5.27
N MET A 170 1.66 -1.93 -4.68
CA MET A 170 0.40 -1.25 -4.95
C MET A 170 0.24 -0.84 -6.41
N ALA A 171 1.31 -0.36 -7.07
CA ALA A 171 1.28 -0.03 -8.49
C ALA A 171 0.97 -1.25 -9.37
N PHE A 172 1.62 -2.39 -9.10
CA PHE A 172 1.34 -3.65 -9.79
C PHE A 172 -0.12 -4.09 -9.59
N LEU A 173 -0.62 -4.06 -8.36
CA LEU A 173 -1.98 -4.48 -8.03
C LEU A 173 -3.03 -3.54 -8.64
N ALA A 174 -2.82 -2.22 -8.60
CA ALA A 174 -3.71 -1.23 -9.20
C ALA A 174 -3.78 -1.34 -10.73
N ALA A 175 -2.63 -1.52 -11.40
CA ALA A 175 -2.59 -1.76 -12.84
C ALA A 175 -3.25 -3.08 -13.21
N SER A 176 -3.04 -4.14 -12.43
CA SER A 176 -3.70 -5.44 -12.62
C SER A 176 -5.22 -5.33 -12.44
N LEU A 177 -5.67 -4.58 -11.42
CA LEU A 177 -7.09 -4.34 -11.17
C LEU A 177 -7.74 -3.55 -12.33
N LEU A 178 -7.05 -2.55 -12.90
CA LEU A 178 -7.51 -1.84 -14.10
C LEU A 178 -7.73 -2.80 -15.28
N VAL A 179 -6.76 -3.70 -15.54
CA VAL A 179 -6.86 -4.68 -16.62
C VAL A 179 -8.04 -5.62 -16.38
N LEU A 180 -8.17 -6.19 -15.18
CA LEU A 180 -9.26 -7.10 -14.81
C LEU A 180 -10.62 -6.42 -14.93
N MET A 181 -10.73 -5.20 -14.43
CA MET A 181 -11.91 -4.35 -14.54
C MET A 181 -12.28 -4.17 -16.01
N TRP A 182 -11.35 -3.69 -16.85
CA TRP A 182 -11.64 -3.38 -18.24
C TRP A 182 -12.00 -4.64 -19.06
N ARG A 183 -11.34 -5.77 -18.79
CA ARG A 183 -11.67 -7.07 -19.39
C ARG A 183 -13.04 -7.55 -18.97
N TYR A 184 -13.42 -7.38 -17.70
CA TYR A 184 -14.77 -7.67 -17.25
C TYR A 184 -15.82 -6.82 -17.97
N LEU A 185 -15.58 -5.52 -18.17
CA LEU A 185 -16.50 -4.64 -18.90
C LEU A 185 -16.77 -5.14 -20.33
N HIS A 186 -15.75 -5.64 -21.03
CA HIS A 186 -15.86 -6.03 -22.43
C HIS A 186 -16.27 -7.49 -22.63
N GLU A 187 -15.68 -8.41 -21.86
CA GLU A 187 -15.88 -9.84 -22.02
C GLU A 187 -17.01 -10.38 -21.12
N GLY A 188 -17.23 -9.79 -19.95
CA GLY A 188 -18.31 -10.18 -19.02
C GLY A 188 -18.09 -11.51 -18.27
N HIS A 189 -16.90 -12.12 -18.35
CA HIS A 189 -16.62 -13.38 -17.65
C HIS A 189 -16.47 -13.18 -16.13
N ARG A 190 -17.09 -14.07 -15.33
CA ARG A 190 -17.08 -13.97 -13.86
C ARG A 190 -15.71 -14.21 -13.22
N HIS A 191 -14.81 -14.93 -13.87
CA HIS A 191 -13.48 -15.19 -13.31
C HIS A 191 -12.67 -13.91 -13.09
N TYR A 192 -12.93 -12.84 -13.86
CA TYR A 192 -12.33 -11.53 -13.61
C TYR A 192 -12.75 -10.95 -12.26
N LEU A 193 -13.99 -11.20 -11.82
CA LEU A 193 -14.45 -10.76 -10.50
C LEU A 193 -13.75 -11.54 -9.39
N TYR A 194 -13.53 -12.85 -9.56
CA TYR A 194 -12.80 -13.67 -8.58
C TYR A 194 -11.35 -13.25 -8.43
N ILE A 195 -10.65 -13.02 -9.56
CA ILE A 195 -9.27 -12.55 -9.53
C ILE A 195 -9.20 -11.11 -8.99
N ALA A 196 -10.14 -10.24 -9.37
CA ALA A 196 -10.22 -8.89 -8.81
C ALA A 196 -10.43 -8.90 -7.29
N SER A 197 -11.22 -9.84 -6.76
CA SER A 197 -11.37 -10.02 -5.31
C SER A 197 -10.07 -10.41 -4.62
N ALA A 198 -9.26 -11.29 -5.22
CA ALA A 198 -7.93 -11.62 -4.69
C ALA A 198 -6.98 -10.41 -4.73
N VAL A 199 -6.96 -9.68 -5.85
CA VAL A 199 -6.14 -8.46 -6.01
C VAL A 199 -6.55 -7.41 -4.98
N LEU A 200 -7.85 -7.19 -4.77
CA LEU A 200 -8.33 -6.26 -3.75
C LEU A 200 -7.89 -6.69 -2.35
N ALA A 201 -7.98 -7.96 -1.99
CA ALA A 201 -7.51 -8.42 -0.68
C ALA A 201 -6.02 -8.15 -0.47
N LEU A 202 -5.20 -8.42 -1.48
CA LEU A 202 -3.76 -8.11 -1.45
C LEU A 202 -3.51 -6.60 -1.33
N MET A 203 -4.28 -5.75 -2.02
CA MET A 203 -4.15 -4.30 -1.92
C MET A 203 -4.40 -3.81 -0.49
N PHE A 204 -5.52 -4.24 0.12
CA PHE A 204 -5.84 -3.89 1.51
C PHE A 204 -4.85 -4.48 2.51
N ALA A 205 -4.19 -5.59 2.19
CA ALA A 205 -3.12 -6.16 3.00
C ALA A 205 -1.74 -5.56 2.72
N THR A 206 -1.62 -4.64 1.75
CA THR A 206 -0.33 -3.99 1.39
C THR A 206 -0.26 -2.58 1.96
N LYS A 207 -1.23 -1.71 1.63
CA LYS A 207 -1.17 -0.29 2.03
C LYS A 207 -2.53 0.38 2.00
N GLU A 208 -2.71 1.40 2.82
CA GLU A 208 -3.91 2.23 2.96
C GLU A 208 -4.24 3.01 1.69
N THR A 209 -3.26 3.20 0.80
CA THR A 209 -3.51 3.70 -0.56
C THR A 209 -4.51 2.86 -1.35
N ALA A 210 -4.82 1.62 -0.93
CA ALA A 210 -5.93 0.83 -1.44
C ALA A 210 -7.28 1.56 -1.35
N TYR A 211 -7.55 2.31 -0.28
CA TYR A 211 -8.74 3.14 -0.13
C TYR A 211 -8.85 4.18 -1.25
N LEU A 212 -7.76 4.87 -1.56
CA LEU A 212 -7.68 5.84 -2.66
C LEU A 212 -7.92 5.17 -4.01
N VAL A 213 -7.26 4.04 -4.30
CA VAL A 213 -7.44 3.34 -5.57
C VAL A 213 -8.88 2.85 -5.75
N VAL A 214 -9.49 2.29 -4.70
CA VAL A 214 -10.90 1.85 -4.71
C VAL A 214 -11.84 3.02 -4.92
N ALA A 215 -11.59 4.17 -4.27
CA ALA A 215 -12.39 5.37 -4.46
C ALA A 215 -12.29 5.92 -5.89
N VAL A 216 -11.07 6.00 -6.45
CA VAL A 216 -10.85 6.49 -7.82
C VAL A 216 -11.46 5.54 -8.86
N PHE A 217 -11.26 4.23 -8.73
CA PHE A 217 -11.86 3.25 -9.64
C PHE A 217 -13.37 3.15 -9.46
N GLY A 218 -13.86 3.29 -8.23
CA GLY A 218 -15.28 3.42 -7.91
C GLY A 218 -15.90 4.64 -8.61
N LEU A 219 -15.30 5.82 -8.50
CA LEU A 219 -15.73 7.03 -9.19
C LEU A 219 -15.72 6.84 -10.71
N MET A 220 -14.67 6.22 -11.25
CA MET A 220 -14.60 5.90 -12.67
C MET A 220 -15.73 4.99 -13.12
N MET A 221 -16.01 3.91 -12.39
CA MET A 221 -17.14 3.02 -12.70
C MET A 221 -18.48 3.71 -12.49
N LEU A 222 -18.61 4.58 -11.49
CA LEU A 222 -19.81 5.39 -11.26
C LEU A 222 -20.11 6.29 -12.46
N VAL A 223 -19.11 7.03 -12.95
CA VAL A 223 -19.26 7.88 -14.15
C VAL A 223 -19.64 7.04 -15.38
N MET A 224 -19.00 5.89 -15.57
CA MET A 224 -19.30 4.98 -16.69
C MET A 224 -20.65 4.28 -16.59
N SER A 225 -21.22 4.17 -15.38
CA SER A 225 -22.50 3.49 -15.11
C SER A 225 -23.69 4.44 -14.93
N MET A 226 -23.48 5.76 -15.01
CA MET A 226 -24.56 6.76 -14.93
C MET A 226 -25.79 6.45 -15.82
N PRO A 227 -25.64 5.98 -17.08
CA PRO A 227 -26.79 5.58 -17.90
C PRO A 227 -27.63 4.44 -17.31
N ASP A 228 -27.02 3.55 -16.52
CA ASP A 228 -27.63 2.36 -15.94
C ASP A 228 -28.21 2.62 -14.53
N LEU A 229 -27.59 3.48 -13.73
CA LEU A 229 -28.00 3.75 -12.33
C LEU A 229 -29.29 4.58 -12.23
N LEU A 230 -29.50 5.55 -13.12
CA LEU A 230 -30.68 6.42 -13.12
C LEU A 230 -32.01 5.62 -13.26
N PRO A 231 -32.11 4.63 -14.16
CA PRO A 231 -33.26 3.73 -14.23
C PRO A 231 -33.43 2.81 -13.00
N VAL A 232 -32.35 2.31 -12.41
CA VAL A 232 -32.39 1.45 -11.19
C VAL A 232 -32.92 2.23 -9.99
N LEU A 233 -32.44 3.47 -9.78
CA LEU A 233 -32.90 4.34 -8.69
C LEU A 233 -34.40 4.68 -8.84
N ARG A 234 -34.87 4.78 -10.09
CA ARG A 234 -36.29 4.94 -10.45
C ARG A 234 -37.09 3.64 -10.42
N ARG A 235 -36.53 2.54 -9.88
CA ARG A 235 -37.12 1.18 -9.78
C ARG A 235 -37.55 0.57 -11.13
N ARG A 236 -36.94 0.99 -12.24
CA ARG A 236 -37.26 0.49 -13.59
C ARG A 236 -36.47 -0.75 -14.00
N LEU A 237 -35.40 -1.08 -13.28
CA LEU A 237 -34.54 -2.24 -13.52
C LEU A 237 -34.27 -3.01 -12.21
N ARG A 238 -34.10 -4.33 -12.30
CA ARG A 238 -33.67 -5.16 -11.17
C ARG A 238 -32.16 -5.06 -10.98
N LEU A 239 -31.69 -5.17 -9.74
CA LEU A 239 -30.25 -5.18 -9.40
C LEU A 239 -29.47 -6.31 -10.08
N SER A 240 -30.12 -7.41 -10.46
CA SER A 240 -29.52 -8.51 -11.21
C SER A 240 -29.23 -8.17 -12.68
N ASP A 241 -29.89 -7.16 -13.22
CA ASP A 241 -29.91 -6.85 -14.66
C ASP A 241 -29.08 -5.61 -14.99
N ILE A 242 -28.26 -5.14 -14.03
CA ILE A 242 -27.44 -3.94 -14.20
C ILE A 242 -26.30 -4.17 -15.20
N GLY A 243 -25.90 -3.10 -15.87
CA GLY A 243 -24.77 -3.13 -16.79
C GLY A 243 -23.46 -3.51 -16.10
N ARG A 244 -22.50 -3.95 -16.90
CA ARG A 244 -21.19 -4.42 -16.39
C ARG A 244 -20.41 -3.34 -15.62
N PRO A 245 -20.39 -2.05 -16.02
CA PRO A 245 -19.75 -1.01 -15.21
C PRO A 245 -20.37 -0.87 -13.82
N ALA A 246 -21.71 -0.87 -13.73
CA ALA A 246 -22.43 -0.85 -12.46
C ALA A 246 -22.16 -2.12 -11.63
N GLY A 247 -22.03 -3.27 -12.28
CA GLY A 247 -21.65 -4.52 -11.63
C GLY A 247 -20.26 -4.45 -11.00
N PHE A 248 -19.24 -3.96 -11.71
CA PHE A 248 -17.91 -3.82 -11.13
C PHE A 248 -17.87 -2.77 -10.00
N LEU A 249 -18.64 -1.68 -10.13
CA LEU A 249 -18.84 -0.73 -9.03
C LEU A 249 -19.43 -1.41 -7.79
N LEU A 250 -20.46 -2.25 -7.96
CA LEU A 250 -21.02 -3.02 -6.85
C LEU A 250 -20.01 -4.00 -6.25
N LEU A 251 -19.14 -4.62 -7.06
CA LEU A 251 -18.05 -5.44 -6.51
C LEU A 251 -17.16 -4.61 -5.59
N LEU A 252 -16.62 -3.49 -6.07
CA LEU A 252 -15.75 -2.60 -5.30
C LEU A 252 -16.43 -2.13 -4.01
N ALA A 253 -17.65 -1.61 -4.14
CA ALA A 253 -18.40 -1.04 -3.02
C ALA A 253 -18.78 -2.11 -1.99
N THR A 254 -19.38 -3.23 -2.41
CA THR A 254 -19.86 -4.23 -1.46
C THR A 254 -18.72 -5.01 -0.82
N LEU A 255 -17.71 -5.42 -1.58
CA LEU A 255 -16.64 -6.27 -1.07
C LEU A 255 -15.79 -5.56 -0.02
N THR A 256 -15.53 -4.26 -0.22
CA THR A 256 -14.64 -3.47 0.65
C THR A 256 -15.38 -2.72 1.74
N LEU A 257 -16.73 -2.63 1.70
CA LEU A 257 -17.53 -1.81 2.63
C LEU A 257 -17.15 -1.95 4.11
N PRO A 258 -16.94 -3.17 4.66
CA PRO A 258 -16.53 -3.31 6.07
C PRO A 258 -15.20 -2.63 6.41
N GLN A 259 -14.25 -2.57 5.46
CA GLN A 259 -12.95 -1.93 5.65
C GLN A 259 -13.04 -0.40 5.71
N TRP A 260 -14.16 0.19 5.28
CA TRP A 260 -14.43 1.64 5.32
C TRP A 260 -15.11 2.09 6.63
N SER A 261 -15.35 1.19 7.58
CA SER A 261 -16.18 1.47 8.77
C SER A 261 -15.67 2.65 9.62
N ALA A 262 -14.34 2.83 9.71
CA ALA A 262 -13.73 3.93 10.46
C ALA A 262 -14.00 5.32 9.85
N VAL A 263 -14.49 5.42 8.60
CA VAL A 263 -14.96 6.72 8.03
C VAL A 263 -16.11 7.33 8.83
N SER A 264 -16.79 6.53 9.65
CA SER A 264 -17.76 7.05 10.64
C SER A 264 -17.18 8.12 11.59
N TRP A 265 -15.85 8.23 11.70
CA TRP A 265 -15.16 9.37 12.34
C TRP A 265 -15.65 10.74 11.87
N LEU A 266 -15.99 10.90 10.58
CA LEU A 266 -16.47 12.19 10.02
C LEU A 266 -17.69 12.76 10.75
N VAL A 267 -18.47 11.91 11.44
CA VAL A 267 -19.68 12.31 12.16
C VAL A 267 -19.59 12.05 13.66
N GLN A 268 -18.46 11.56 14.18
CA GLN A 268 -18.33 11.17 15.60
C GLN A 268 -18.55 12.35 16.57
N GLY A 269 -18.09 13.54 16.18
CA GLY A 269 -18.26 14.77 16.98
C GLY A 269 -19.72 15.21 17.17
N ILE A 270 -20.62 14.81 16.26
CA ILE A 270 -22.07 15.08 16.40
C ILE A 270 -22.66 14.31 17.59
N PHE A 271 -22.09 13.14 17.90
CA PHE A 271 -22.59 12.23 18.93
C PHE A 271 -21.78 12.29 20.23
N GLY A 272 -20.74 13.13 20.31
CA GLY A 272 -19.83 13.17 21.45
C GLY A 272 -19.03 11.86 21.62
N LEU A 273 -18.83 11.11 20.53
CA LEU A 273 -18.12 9.84 20.53
C LEU A 273 -16.72 10.01 19.96
N THR A 274 -15.79 9.15 20.38
CA THR A 274 -14.43 9.08 19.83
C THR A 274 -14.24 7.70 19.22
N LEU A 275 -14.64 7.55 17.96
CA LEU A 275 -14.59 6.28 17.20
C LEU A 275 -13.22 6.04 16.54
N VAL A 276 -12.49 7.11 16.28
CA VAL A 276 -11.09 7.11 15.86
C VAL A 276 -10.35 8.07 16.79
N ASN A 277 -9.44 7.52 17.60
CA ASN A 277 -8.63 8.27 18.54
C ASN A 277 -7.52 9.03 17.79
N PRO A 278 -7.37 10.36 18.00
CA PRO A 278 -6.31 11.16 17.38
C PRO A 278 -4.90 10.70 17.73
N ASP A 279 -3.91 11.20 16.98
CA ASP A 279 -2.51 10.96 17.29
C ASP A 279 -2.10 11.65 18.61
N LEU A 280 -1.12 11.05 19.30
CA LEU A 280 -0.59 11.57 20.57
C LEU A 280 -0.02 12.98 20.44
N GLN A 281 0.46 13.36 19.26
CA GLN A 281 1.03 14.69 18.99
C GLN A 281 -0.02 15.81 18.94
N THR A 282 -1.31 15.49 18.90
CA THR A 282 -2.39 16.48 18.69
C THR A 282 -2.99 17.03 19.98
N ASP A 283 -2.51 16.60 21.16
CA ASP A 283 -3.08 16.86 22.51
C ASP A 283 -4.57 16.46 22.67
N ALA A 284 -5.19 15.92 21.62
CA ALA A 284 -6.59 15.51 21.57
C ALA A 284 -6.78 13.99 21.70
N ASN A 285 -5.69 13.24 21.90
CA ASN A 285 -5.76 11.81 22.16
C ASN A 285 -6.44 11.56 23.52
N VAL A 286 -7.43 10.67 23.50
CA VAL A 286 -8.14 10.25 24.70
C VAL A 286 -7.38 9.09 25.32
N ALA A 287 -6.84 9.30 26.52
CA ALA A 287 -6.15 8.27 27.31
C ALA A 287 -7.07 7.09 27.67
N ASN A 288 -6.47 5.93 27.90
CA ASN A 288 -7.12 4.76 28.47
C ASN A 288 -7.49 4.98 29.95
N VAL A 289 -8.34 4.11 30.49
CA VAL A 289 -8.84 4.21 31.88
C VAL A 289 -7.74 4.06 32.94
N ASP A 290 -6.63 3.41 32.61
CA ASP A 290 -5.45 3.28 33.47
C ASP A 290 -4.51 4.52 33.40
N GLY A 291 -4.87 5.54 32.62
CA GLY A 291 -4.08 6.75 32.40
C GLY A 291 -3.01 6.61 31.32
N THR A 292 -2.88 5.45 30.67
CA THR A 292 -1.94 5.27 29.55
C THR A 292 -2.47 5.96 28.28
N PRO A 293 -1.59 6.38 27.35
CA PRO A 293 -2.03 6.98 26.09
C PRO A 293 -2.93 6.03 25.29
N GLY A 294 -4.03 6.56 24.73
CA GLY A 294 -4.99 5.74 24.02
C GLY A 294 -4.50 5.33 22.64
N LEU A 295 -4.90 4.13 22.21
CA LEU A 295 -4.46 3.55 20.95
C LEU A 295 -4.91 4.40 19.74
N VAL A 296 -3.95 4.93 18.98
CA VAL A 296 -4.20 5.79 17.81
C VAL A 296 -4.98 5.03 16.74
N GLY A 297 -6.01 5.67 16.19
CA GLY A 297 -6.84 5.10 15.14
C GLY A 297 -7.93 4.12 15.60
N ALA A 298 -7.93 3.71 16.88
CA ALA A 298 -8.94 2.85 17.46
C ALA A 298 -10.08 3.66 18.09
N PRO A 299 -11.26 3.05 18.39
CA PRO A 299 -12.24 3.68 19.26
C PRO A 299 -11.62 3.93 20.64
N ALA A 300 -11.85 5.11 21.23
CA ALA A 300 -11.27 5.46 22.52
C ALA A 300 -11.92 4.66 23.66
N TRP A 301 -11.10 4.25 24.62
CA TRP A 301 -11.55 3.54 25.81
C TRP A 301 -11.93 4.55 26.92
N ALA A 302 -13.15 5.10 26.83
CA ALA A 302 -13.67 6.12 27.75
C ALA A 302 -14.51 5.55 28.91
N ASP A 303 -14.78 6.36 29.94
CA ASP A 303 -15.43 5.97 31.20
C ASP A 303 -16.88 5.46 31.04
N GLU A 304 -17.59 5.89 29.99
CA GLU A 304 -18.94 5.41 29.70
C GLU A 304 -18.89 3.97 29.17
N THR A 305 -19.06 3.01 30.09
CA THR A 305 -19.09 1.58 29.77
C THR A 305 -20.51 1.03 29.78
N LEU A 306 -20.81 0.22 28.77
CA LEU A 306 -22.01 -0.60 28.70
C LEU A 306 -21.72 -1.93 29.37
N LEU A 307 -22.36 -2.19 30.51
CA LEU A 307 -22.26 -3.48 31.19
C LEU A 307 -22.97 -4.55 30.34
N LEU A 308 -22.25 -5.63 30.03
CA LEU A 308 -22.81 -6.77 29.33
C LEU A 308 -23.24 -7.87 30.33
N PRO A 309 -24.43 -8.47 30.15
CA PRO A 309 -25.46 -8.10 29.17
C PRO A 309 -26.16 -6.78 29.52
N ILE A 310 -26.56 -6.00 28.50
CA ILE A 310 -27.22 -4.68 28.65
C ILE A 310 -28.38 -4.73 29.64
N LYS A 311 -29.10 -5.85 29.64
CA LYS A 311 -30.13 -6.21 30.61
C LYS A 311 -30.23 -7.73 30.64
N ASP A 312 -30.23 -8.31 31.83
CA ASP A 312 -30.56 -9.73 31.99
C ASP A 312 -32.07 -9.91 31.72
N LEU A 313 -32.39 -10.50 30.57
CA LEU A 313 -33.76 -10.63 30.08
C LEU A 313 -34.24 -12.06 30.33
N GLY A 314 -35.51 -12.19 30.72
CA GLY A 314 -36.12 -13.51 30.85
C GLY A 314 -36.10 -14.28 29.52
N ILE A 315 -35.98 -15.60 29.57
CA ILE A 315 -35.96 -16.51 28.41
C ILE A 315 -37.12 -16.23 27.43
N SER A 316 -38.29 -15.81 27.93
CA SER A 316 -39.45 -15.42 27.13
C SER A 316 -39.19 -14.24 26.18
N VAL A 317 -38.35 -13.29 26.56
CA VAL A 317 -37.98 -12.13 25.74
C VAL A 317 -37.00 -12.53 24.64
N HIS A 318 -36.05 -13.42 24.94
CA HIS A 318 -35.13 -13.98 23.93
C HIS A 318 -35.89 -14.80 22.88
N ILE A 319 -36.86 -15.62 23.30
CA ILE A 319 -37.75 -16.36 22.40
C ILE A 319 -38.56 -15.38 21.52
N ALA A 320 -39.09 -14.30 22.11
CA ALA A 320 -39.82 -13.28 21.35
C ALA A 320 -38.93 -12.56 20.32
N ALA A 321 -37.67 -12.25 20.66
CA ALA A 321 -36.71 -11.63 19.74
C ALA A 321 -36.39 -12.52 18.54
N VAL A 322 -36.20 -13.83 18.76
CA VAL A 322 -36.03 -14.81 17.69
C VAL A 322 -37.28 -14.89 16.81
N ILE A 323 -38.48 -14.95 17.39
CA ILE A 323 -39.74 -15.00 16.63
C ILE A 323 -39.93 -13.73 15.77
N ILE A 324 -39.67 -12.55 16.34
CA ILE A 324 -39.78 -11.26 15.63
C ILE A 324 -38.72 -11.16 14.53
N GLY A 325 -37.47 -11.57 14.81
CA GLY A 325 -36.39 -11.60 13.82
C GLY A 325 -36.70 -12.52 12.65
N LEU A 326 -37.23 -13.71 12.92
CA LEU A 326 -37.70 -14.66 11.90
C LEU A 326 -38.88 -14.10 11.09
N ALA A 327 -39.82 -13.40 11.72
CA ALA A 327 -40.94 -12.75 11.05
C ALA A 327 -40.48 -11.60 10.13
N LEU A 328 -39.52 -10.78 10.59
CA LEU A 328 -38.88 -9.72 9.81
C LEU A 328 -38.09 -10.29 8.63
N LEU A 329 -37.32 -11.35 8.85
CA LEU A 329 -36.56 -12.05 7.81
C LEU A 329 -37.51 -12.63 6.75
N ALA A 330 -38.61 -13.26 7.18
CA ALA A 330 -39.64 -13.78 6.30
C ALA A 330 -40.33 -12.67 5.50
N TRP A 331 -40.58 -11.50 6.10
CA TRP A 331 -41.14 -10.32 5.44
C TRP A 331 -40.17 -9.69 4.42
N LEU A 332 -38.89 -9.55 4.78
CA LEU A 332 -37.83 -9.02 3.90
C LEU A 332 -37.58 -9.89 2.67
N ILE A 333 -37.76 -11.20 2.81
CA ILE A 333 -37.49 -12.18 1.75
C ILE A 333 -38.71 -12.41 0.84
N ASN A 334 -39.93 -12.05 1.28
CA ASN A 334 -41.15 -12.49 0.60
C ASN A 334 -42.14 -11.35 0.29
N ARG A 335 -42.49 -11.22 -1.00
CA ARG A 335 -43.67 -10.47 -1.51
C ARG A 335 -44.72 -11.38 -2.18
N GLU A 336 -44.66 -12.70 -1.96
CA GLU A 336 -45.52 -13.70 -2.61
C GLU A 336 -46.09 -14.76 -1.64
N GLN A 337 -47.11 -15.49 -2.08
CA GLN A 337 -47.93 -16.43 -1.28
C GLN A 337 -47.13 -17.60 -0.62
N PHE A 338 -47.60 -18.03 0.56
CA PHE A 338 -46.98 -19.07 1.39
C PHE A 338 -47.36 -20.49 0.93
N THR A 339 -46.35 -21.36 0.76
CA THR A 339 -46.50 -22.81 0.47
C THR A 339 -45.74 -23.63 1.51
N LEU A 340 -46.15 -24.88 1.79
CA LEU A 340 -45.56 -25.76 2.83
C LEU A 340 -44.03 -25.96 2.67
N ARG A 341 -43.55 -26.06 1.41
CA ARG A 341 -42.12 -26.12 1.04
C ARG A 341 -41.36 -24.83 1.38
N ARG A 342 -42.02 -23.67 1.30
CA ARG A 342 -41.42 -22.38 1.65
C ARG A 342 -41.42 -22.15 3.15
N ILE A 343 -42.43 -22.63 3.88
CA ILE A 343 -42.49 -22.51 5.36
C ILE A 343 -41.30 -23.25 6.01
N SER A 344 -41.01 -24.46 5.55
CA SER A 344 -39.86 -25.25 6.03
C SER A 344 -38.50 -24.59 5.74
N CYS A 345 -38.33 -23.96 4.58
CA CYS A 345 -37.08 -23.25 4.24
C CYS A 345 -36.98 -21.83 4.84
N LEU A 346 -38.08 -21.08 4.99
CA LEU A 346 -38.08 -19.71 5.49
C LEU A 346 -38.12 -19.64 7.02
N GLY A 347 -38.75 -20.62 7.68
CA GLY A 347 -38.80 -20.71 9.13
C GLY A 347 -37.78 -21.71 9.69
N GLY A 348 -37.71 -22.92 9.13
CA GLY A 348 -36.90 -24.00 9.69
C GLY A 348 -35.39 -23.81 9.55
N VAL A 349 -34.92 -23.29 8.41
CA VAL A 349 -33.48 -23.08 8.16
C VAL A 349 -32.90 -21.99 9.07
N PRO A 350 -33.45 -20.76 9.13
CA PRO A 350 -33.01 -19.75 10.08
C PRO A 350 -33.04 -20.23 11.54
N LEU A 351 -34.08 -20.97 11.93
CA LEU A 351 -34.25 -21.45 13.31
C LEU A 351 -33.21 -22.53 13.65
N ALA A 352 -32.89 -23.43 12.71
CA ALA A 352 -31.81 -24.40 12.87
C ALA A 352 -30.43 -23.73 12.96
N VAL A 353 -30.19 -22.67 12.18
CA VAL A 353 -28.95 -21.89 12.23
C VAL A 353 -28.83 -21.13 13.54
N THR A 354 -29.88 -20.44 13.98
CA THR A 354 -29.93 -19.77 15.28
C THR A 354 -29.68 -20.77 16.40
N ALA A 355 -30.32 -21.95 16.38
CA ALA A 355 -30.06 -23.01 17.35
C ALA A 355 -28.60 -23.50 17.31
N ALA A 356 -28.01 -23.67 16.13
CA ALA A 356 -26.60 -24.08 15.98
C ALA A 356 -25.64 -23.04 16.57
N ILE A 357 -25.83 -21.75 16.26
CA ILE A 357 -25.03 -20.67 16.83
C ILE A 357 -25.25 -20.57 18.34
N CYS A 358 -26.49 -20.77 18.80
CA CYS A 358 -26.76 -20.79 20.23
C CYS A 358 -26.01 -21.93 20.94
N LEU A 359 -25.91 -23.12 20.35
CA LEU A 359 -25.15 -24.23 20.95
C LEU A 359 -23.63 -23.99 20.94
N LEU A 360 -23.12 -23.21 19.98
CA LEU A 360 -21.70 -22.87 19.93
C LEU A 360 -21.32 -21.76 20.90
N LEU A 361 -22.23 -20.81 21.14
CA LEU A 361 -21.99 -19.66 21.98
C LEU A 361 -22.43 -19.92 23.42
N PHE A 362 -23.67 -20.36 23.66
CA PHE A 362 -24.21 -20.54 25.01
C PHE A 362 -23.67 -21.80 25.68
N ARG A 363 -23.61 -21.79 27.02
CA ARG A 363 -23.08 -22.87 27.87
C ARG A 363 -23.35 -24.27 27.28
N PRO A 364 -22.31 -25.10 27.12
CA PRO A 364 -22.44 -26.40 26.47
C PRO A 364 -23.51 -27.26 27.15
N LEU A 365 -24.33 -28.04 26.41
CA LEU A 365 -25.15 -29.10 27.01
C LEU A 365 -24.31 -30.03 27.89
N ALA A 366 -23.00 -30.14 27.63
CA ALA A 366 -22.07 -30.87 28.48
C ALA A 366 -21.99 -30.36 29.94
N ASP A 367 -22.41 -29.12 30.24
CA ASP A 367 -22.53 -28.62 31.62
C ASP A 367 -23.86 -29.04 32.29
N VAL A 368 -24.86 -29.40 31.49
CA VAL A 368 -26.18 -29.89 31.93
C VAL A 368 -26.22 -31.42 32.01
N VAL A 369 -25.37 -32.07 31.22
CA VAL A 369 -25.21 -33.53 31.14
C VAL A 369 -23.76 -33.86 31.46
N ASP A 370 -23.49 -34.38 32.66
CA ASP A 370 -22.15 -34.67 33.19
C ASP A 370 -21.30 -35.55 32.24
N ASN A 371 -20.56 -34.90 31.33
CA ASN A 371 -19.86 -35.53 30.22
C ASN A 371 -18.33 -35.46 30.34
N LYS A 372 -17.79 -35.43 31.59
CA LYS A 372 -16.35 -35.55 31.88
C LYS A 372 -15.43 -34.79 30.90
N GLY A 373 -15.77 -33.54 30.62
CA GLY A 373 -14.82 -32.57 30.03
C GLY A 373 -14.65 -32.58 28.51
N VAL A 374 -15.58 -33.10 27.70
CA VAL A 374 -15.49 -32.90 26.23
C VAL A 374 -16.79 -32.26 25.67
N PRO A 375 -16.76 -30.98 25.22
CA PRO A 375 -17.89 -30.31 24.56
C PRO A 375 -18.15 -30.83 23.11
N ALA A 376 -17.86 -32.10 22.85
CA ALA A 376 -18.02 -32.72 21.54
C ALA A 376 -19.50 -32.89 21.14
N LEU A 377 -20.40 -33.03 22.10
CA LEU A 377 -21.83 -33.20 21.84
C LEU A 377 -22.46 -31.93 21.28
N ASP A 378 -22.11 -30.76 21.83
CA ASP A 378 -22.61 -29.45 21.38
C ASP A 378 -22.08 -29.09 20.00
N LEU A 379 -20.78 -29.31 19.78
CA LEU A 379 -20.17 -29.12 18.49
C LEU A 379 -20.80 -30.07 17.45
N ALA A 380 -21.00 -31.34 17.79
CA ALA A 380 -21.63 -32.30 16.89
C ALA A 380 -23.09 -31.91 16.56
N LEU A 381 -23.86 -31.46 17.56
CA LEU A 381 -25.25 -31.05 17.37
C LEU A 381 -25.35 -29.74 16.58
N ALA A 382 -24.48 -28.77 16.84
CA ALA A 382 -24.40 -27.53 16.06
C ALA A 382 -24.04 -27.82 14.60
N VAL A 383 -23.06 -28.70 14.36
CA VAL A 383 -22.69 -29.17 13.01
C VAL A 383 -23.86 -29.89 12.35
N LEU A 384 -24.58 -30.76 13.06
CA LEU A 384 -25.77 -31.46 12.55
C LEU A 384 -26.90 -30.49 12.18
N LEU A 385 -27.15 -29.46 12.99
CA LEU A 385 -28.17 -28.45 12.72
C LEU A 385 -27.79 -27.56 11.53
N ALA A 386 -26.53 -27.12 11.45
CA ALA A 386 -26.02 -26.33 10.34
C ALA A 386 -26.03 -27.15 9.03
N THR A 387 -25.57 -28.40 9.06
CA THR A 387 -25.59 -29.31 7.90
C THR A 387 -27.02 -29.69 7.51
N GLY A 388 -27.94 -29.87 8.47
CA GLY A 388 -29.36 -30.09 8.22
C GLY A 388 -30.02 -28.88 7.56
N ALA A 389 -29.70 -27.66 7.99
CA ALA A 389 -30.17 -26.41 7.39
C ALA A 389 -29.69 -26.27 5.94
N VAL A 390 -28.40 -26.53 5.67
CA VAL A 390 -27.84 -26.54 4.31
C VAL A 390 -28.48 -27.64 3.46
N SER A 391 -28.63 -28.84 4.00
CA SER A 391 -29.20 -30.00 3.31
C SER A 391 -30.67 -29.77 2.93
N ALA A 392 -31.46 -29.13 3.79
CA ALA A 392 -32.84 -28.76 3.49
C ALA A 392 -32.92 -27.77 2.31
N LEU A 393 -32.05 -26.76 2.28
CA LEU A 393 -31.99 -25.79 1.18
C LEU A 393 -31.60 -26.46 -0.16
N VAL A 394 -30.68 -27.41 -0.12
CA VAL A 394 -30.25 -28.20 -1.29
C VAL A 394 -31.38 -29.13 -1.76
N TYR A 395 -31.97 -29.91 -0.84
CA TYR A 395 -33.06 -30.86 -1.11
C TYR A 395 -34.27 -30.17 -1.73
N PHE A 396 -34.71 -29.04 -1.16
CA PHE A 396 -35.80 -28.25 -1.70
C PHE A 396 -35.39 -27.34 -2.85
N ARG A 397 -34.19 -27.48 -3.43
CA ARG A 397 -33.66 -26.69 -4.57
C ARG A 397 -33.94 -25.19 -4.42
N TYR A 398 -33.79 -24.67 -3.22
CA TYR A 398 -34.10 -23.27 -2.94
C TYR A 398 -33.05 -22.39 -3.64
N PRO A 399 -33.41 -21.23 -4.24
CA PRO A 399 -32.46 -20.42 -4.99
C PRO A 399 -31.26 -20.05 -4.14
N ALA A 400 -30.04 -20.35 -4.61
CA ALA A 400 -28.80 -20.17 -3.84
C ALA A 400 -28.65 -18.77 -3.22
N GLN A 401 -29.14 -17.73 -3.92
CA GLN A 401 -29.17 -16.36 -3.42
C GLN A 401 -29.96 -16.22 -2.11
N ARG A 402 -31.18 -16.78 -2.08
CA ARG A 402 -32.05 -16.73 -0.89
C ARG A 402 -31.58 -17.69 0.19
N SER A 403 -31.12 -18.88 -0.20
CA SER A 403 -30.55 -19.88 0.71
C SER A 403 -29.40 -19.31 1.52
N THR A 404 -28.52 -18.53 0.89
CA THR A 404 -27.40 -17.92 1.60
C THR A 404 -27.87 -16.86 2.60
N LEU A 405 -28.77 -15.97 2.21
CA LEU A 405 -29.29 -14.94 3.12
C LEU A 405 -30.00 -15.57 4.33
N LEU A 406 -30.68 -16.71 4.13
CA LEU A 406 -31.32 -17.50 5.18
C LEU A 406 -30.33 -18.21 6.12
N LEU A 407 -29.07 -18.38 5.73
CA LEU A 407 -28.02 -18.94 6.58
C LEU A 407 -27.21 -17.82 7.25
N ALA A 408 -26.71 -16.87 6.48
CA ALA A 408 -25.76 -15.86 6.96
C ALA A 408 -26.39 -14.83 7.91
N ILE A 409 -27.59 -14.30 7.57
CA ILE A 409 -28.22 -13.25 8.39
C ILE A 409 -28.62 -13.80 9.77
N PRO A 410 -29.32 -14.95 9.89
CA PRO A 410 -29.66 -15.50 11.20
C PRO A 410 -28.43 -15.86 12.01
N ALA A 411 -27.39 -16.44 11.41
CA ALA A 411 -26.15 -16.76 12.12
C ALA A 411 -25.52 -15.51 12.74
N PHE A 412 -25.34 -14.47 11.91
CA PHE A 412 -24.69 -13.22 12.32
C PHE A 412 -25.53 -12.45 13.34
N VAL A 413 -26.83 -12.29 13.11
CA VAL A 413 -27.73 -11.59 14.05
C VAL A 413 -27.83 -12.34 15.37
N THR A 414 -27.86 -13.68 15.34
CA THR A 414 -27.89 -14.50 16.56
C THR A 414 -26.60 -14.35 17.35
N ALA A 415 -25.44 -14.36 16.67
CA ALA A 415 -24.16 -14.12 17.31
C ALA A 415 -24.11 -12.71 17.94
N LEU A 416 -24.43 -11.67 17.18
CA LEU A 416 -24.44 -10.28 17.68
C LEU A 416 -25.41 -10.10 18.86
N TYR A 417 -26.61 -10.70 18.78
CA TYR A 417 -27.60 -10.65 19.86
C TYR A 417 -27.11 -11.38 21.11
N ALA A 418 -26.49 -12.55 20.95
CA ALA A 418 -25.90 -13.30 22.07
C ALA A 418 -24.80 -12.48 22.76
N VAL A 419 -23.90 -11.85 21.99
CA VAL A 419 -22.84 -11.00 22.52
C VAL A 419 -23.40 -9.84 23.36
N LEU A 420 -24.47 -9.18 22.90
CA LEU A 420 -24.99 -7.97 23.54
C LEU A 420 -25.92 -8.24 24.74
N PHE A 421 -26.71 -9.31 24.69
CA PHE A 421 -27.84 -9.52 25.61
C PHE A 421 -27.70 -10.75 26.49
N THR A 422 -26.58 -11.47 26.43
CA THR A 422 -26.41 -12.70 27.22
C THR A 422 -25.00 -12.78 27.84
N PRO A 423 -24.83 -13.42 29.01
CA PRO A 423 -23.55 -13.49 29.73
C PRO A 423 -22.60 -14.55 29.15
N VAL A 424 -22.71 -14.79 27.84
CA VAL A 424 -22.00 -15.85 27.12
C VAL A 424 -20.58 -15.46 26.77
N LEU A 425 -20.35 -14.16 26.57
CA LEU A 425 -19.06 -13.63 26.18
C LEU A 425 -18.16 -13.55 27.41
N ASP A 426 -17.06 -14.31 27.41
CA ASP A 426 -15.89 -13.98 28.23
C ASP A 426 -15.25 -12.72 27.62
N LEU A 427 -15.70 -11.55 28.08
CA LEU A 427 -15.26 -10.26 27.54
C LEU A 427 -13.74 -10.11 27.65
N GLN A 428 -13.17 -10.54 28.77
CA GLN A 428 -11.73 -10.48 28.99
C GLN A 428 -10.98 -11.40 28.01
N GLY A 429 -11.40 -12.66 27.87
CA GLY A 429 -10.79 -13.58 26.91
C GLY A 429 -10.95 -13.18 25.44
N VAL A 430 -11.96 -12.37 25.09
CA VAL A 430 -12.14 -11.82 23.74
C VAL A 430 -11.25 -10.61 23.52
N VAL A 431 -11.14 -9.71 24.49
CA VAL A 431 -10.23 -8.55 24.44
C VAL A 431 -8.79 -9.03 24.35
N ASP A 432 -8.36 -9.96 25.21
CA ASP A 432 -6.98 -10.46 25.25
C ASP A 432 -6.55 -11.16 23.93
N ARG A 433 -7.51 -11.66 23.14
CA ARG A 433 -7.24 -12.36 21.87
C ARG A 433 -7.42 -11.51 20.63
N ILE A 434 -8.36 -10.57 20.64
CA ILE A 434 -8.77 -9.79 19.44
C ILE A 434 -8.28 -8.35 19.50
N LEU A 435 -8.13 -7.77 20.69
CA LEU A 435 -7.58 -6.42 20.82
C LEU A 435 -6.07 -6.49 21.09
N PRO A 436 -5.32 -5.47 20.65
CA PRO A 436 -3.91 -5.33 21.04
C PRO A 436 -3.76 -5.19 22.56
N SER A 437 -2.61 -5.61 23.10
CA SER A 437 -2.31 -5.58 24.54
C SER A 437 -2.33 -4.16 25.14
N GLU A 438 -2.20 -3.14 24.31
CA GLU A 438 -2.27 -1.72 24.64
C GLU A 438 -3.70 -1.26 24.99
N VAL A 439 -4.71 -2.10 24.76
CA VAL A 439 -6.09 -1.84 25.15
C VAL A 439 -6.37 -2.50 26.50
N THR A 440 -6.15 -1.76 27.58
CA THR A 440 -6.34 -2.25 28.95
C THR A 440 -7.78 -2.08 29.43
N ILE A 441 -8.39 -3.16 29.93
CA ILE A 441 -9.72 -3.11 30.55
C ILE A 441 -9.57 -2.55 31.97
N GLY A 442 -10.06 -1.32 32.21
CA GLY A 442 -10.28 -0.81 33.57
C GLY A 442 -11.30 -1.64 34.35
N ALA A 443 -11.22 -1.60 35.68
CA ALA A 443 -11.75 -2.52 36.72
C ALA A 443 -13.20 -3.09 36.66
N ALA A 444 -14.01 -2.85 35.63
CA ALA A 444 -15.30 -3.52 35.45
C ALA A 444 -15.15 -4.75 34.56
N ALA A 445 -15.11 -5.95 35.17
CA ALA A 445 -14.93 -7.25 34.49
C ALA A 445 -15.90 -7.55 33.33
N ASN A 446 -16.95 -6.73 33.10
CA ASN A 446 -17.97 -6.88 32.06
C ASN A 446 -18.37 -5.55 31.36
N GLY A 447 -17.58 -4.48 31.45
CA GLY A 447 -17.91 -3.18 30.85
C GLY A 447 -17.28 -2.98 29.47
N LEU A 448 -18.08 -2.88 28.41
CA LEU A 448 -17.62 -2.55 27.06
C LEU A 448 -17.82 -1.04 26.79
N PRO A 449 -16.78 -0.25 26.47
CA PRO A 449 -16.95 1.19 26.21
C PRO A 449 -17.95 1.47 25.09
N VAL A 450 -18.76 2.52 25.25
CA VAL A 450 -19.80 2.90 24.27
C VAL A 450 -19.19 3.11 22.87
N ASN A 451 -18.00 3.69 22.76
CA ASN A 451 -17.29 3.88 21.49
C ASN A 451 -17.07 2.55 20.74
N TYR A 452 -16.64 1.49 21.44
CA TYR A 452 -16.45 0.16 20.86
C TYR A 452 -17.78 -0.51 20.48
N VAL A 453 -18.84 -0.31 21.27
CA VAL A 453 -20.19 -0.81 20.94
C VAL A 453 -20.69 -0.19 19.64
N VAL A 454 -20.54 1.13 19.50
CA VAL A 454 -20.95 1.86 18.30
C VAL A 454 -20.11 1.44 17.10
N ALA A 455 -18.79 1.32 17.26
CA ALA A 455 -17.90 0.83 16.22
C ALA A 455 -18.29 -0.57 15.73
N LEU A 456 -18.57 -1.50 16.66
CA LEU A 456 -19.06 -2.84 16.34
C LEU A 456 -20.40 -2.80 15.59
N CYS A 457 -21.32 -1.92 15.99
CA CYS A 457 -22.60 -1.72 15.29
C CYS A 457 -22.40 -1.21 13.85
N VAL A 458 -21.50 -0.24 13.64
CA VAL A 458 -21.17 0.31 12.31
C VAL A 458 -20.58 -0.78 11.42
N LEU A 459 -19.57 -1.51 11.92
CA LEU A 459 -18.92 -2.60 11.19
C LEU A 459 -19.91 -3.72 10.86
N SER A 460 -20.74 -4.11 11.83
CA SER A 460 -21.80 -5.11 11.65
C SER A 460 -22.82 -4.68 10.59
N GLY A 461 -23.26 -3.42 10.63
CA GLY A 461 -24.14 -2.83 9.64
C GLY A 461 -23.52 -2.84 8.23
N ALA A 462 -22.25 -2.47 8.12
CA ALA A 462 -21.48 -2.52 6.88
C ALA A 462 -21.41 -3.94 6.29
N ILE A 463 -21.14 -4.96 7.11
CA ILE A 463 -21.12 -6.37 6.69
C ILE A 463 -22.50 -6.81 6.20
N VAL A 464 -23.57 -6.50 6.95
CA VAL A 464 -24.94 -6.87 6.56
C VAL A 464 -25.33 -6.21 5.24
N VAL A 465 -25.07 -4.91 5.08
CA VAL A 465 -25.35 -4.18 3.84
C VAL A 465 -24.55 -4.76 2.68
N SER A 466 -23.25 -5.03 2.89
CA SER A 466 -22.37 -5.68 1.91
C SER A 466 -22.95 -6.99 1.41
N VAL A 467 -23.28 -7.92 2.32
CA VAL A 467 -23.82 -9.24 1.99
C VAL A 467 -25.18 -9.13 1.30
N VAL A 468 -26.09 -8.29 1.81
CA VAL A 468 -27.43 -8.12 1.23
C VAL A 468 -27.34 -7.58 -0.20
N LEU A 469 -26.55 -6.53 -0.44
CA LEU A 469 -26.41 -5.93 -1.77
C LEU A 469 -25.68 -6.86 -2.73
N GLY A 470 -24.58 -7.46 -2.29
CA GLY A 470 -23.75 -8.36 -3.10
C GLY A 470 -24.50 -9.62 -3.54
N VAL A 471 -25.21 -10.27 -2.61
CA VAL A 471 -26.01 -11.47 -2.92
C VAL A 471 -27.23 -11.14 -3.78
N ARG A 472 -27.87 -9.98 -3.58
CA ARG A 472 -28.98 -9.54 -4.46
C ARG A 472 -28.52 -9.25 -5.88
N TRP A 473 -27.29 -8.79 -6.05
CA TRP A 473 -26.69 -8.50 -7.36
C TRP A 473 -26.22 -9.78 -8.07
N LEU A 474 -25.22 -10.47 -7.52
CA LEU A 474 -24.50 -11.56 -8.22
C LEU A 474 -24.75 -12.95 -7.60
N GLY A 475 -25.51 -13.02 -6.51
CA GLY A 475 -25.90 -14.28 -5.89
C GLY A 475 -24.75 -15.06 -5.27
N GLY A 476 -24.77 -16.39 -5.42
CA GLY A 476 -23.73 -17.25 -4.87
C GLY A 476 -22.33 -16.98 -5.43
N ALA A 477 -22.22 -16.42 -6.63
CA ALA A 477 -20.93 -16.01 -7.16
C ALA A 477 -20.32 -14.82 -6.39
N TRP A 478 -21.13 -13.92 -5.83
CA TRP A 478 -20.61 -12.87 -4.96
C TRP A 478 -19.97 -13.45 -3.69
N LEU A 479 -20.53 -14.54 -3.15
CA LEU A 479 -19.96 -15.18 -1.96
C LEU A 479 -18.62 -15.85 -2.25
N ALA A 480 -18.42 -16.34 -3.47
CA ALA A 480 -17.11 -16.79 -3.89
C ALA A 480 -16.12 -15.62 -3.93
N CYS A 481 -16.53 -14.45 -4.45
CA CYS A 481 -15.73 -13.22 -4.40
C CYS A 481 -15.40 -12.81 -2.95
N ALA A 482 -16.42 -12.75 -2.07
CA ALA A 482 -16.27 -12.43 -0.66
C ALA A 482 -15.38 -13.44 0.06
N GLY A 483 -15.60 -14.73 -0.16
CA GLY A 483 -14.78 -15.81 0.41
C GLY A 483 -13.33 -15.70 -0.01
N ILE A 484 -13.03 -15.43 -1.28
CA ILE A 484 -11.65 -15.21 -1.76
C ILE A 484 -11.04 -13.99 -1.06
N PHE A 485 -11.76 -12.87 -1.03
CA PHE A 485 -11.26 -11.63 -0.45
C PHE A 485 -10.96 -11.78 1.05
N TYR A 486 -11.96 -12.19 1.83
CA TYR A 486 -11.85 -12.27 3.29
C TYR A 486 -10.96 -13.43 3.73
N PHE A 487 -10.83 -14.50 2.94
CA PHE A 487 -9.88 -15.57 3.27
C PHE A 487 -8.43 -15.08 3.14
N ILE A 488 -8.07 -14.44 2.02
CA ILE A 488 -6.72 -13.89 1.82
C ILE A 488 -6.45 -12.79 2.84
N TRP A 489 -7.40 -11.86 3.00
CA TRP A 489 -7.28 -10.77 3.95
C TRP A 489 -7.13 -11.28 5.39
N ALA A 490 -7.96 -12.23 5.84
CA ALA A 490 -7.87 -12.74 7.21
C ALA A 490 -6.58 -13.53 7.42
N ALA A 491 -6.17 -14.34 6.45
CA ALA A 491 -4.92 -15.08 6.53
C ALA A 491 -3.71 -14.13 6.70
N LEU A 492 -3.64 -13.04 5.94
CA LEU A 492 -2.53 -12.07 6.05
C LEU A 492 -2.63 -11.21 7.32
N TYR A 493 -3.79 -10.65 7.64
CA TYR A 493 -3.92 -9.81 8.83
C TYR A 493 -3.66 -10.56 10.13
N THR A 494 -3.98 -11.86 10.17
CA THR A 494 -3.77 -12.69 11.36
C THR A 494 -2.47 -13.49 11.35
N THR A 495 -1.54 -13.18 10.44
CA THR A 495 -0.26 -13.89 10.30
C THR A 495 -0.43 -15.39 10.20
N LEU A 496 -1.26 -15.79 9.22
CA LEU A 496 -1.71 -17.15 8.96
C LEU A 496 -2.45 -17.79 10.15
N PHE A 497 -3.32 -16.99 10.78
CA PHE A 497 -4.16 -17.38 11.91
C PHE A 497 -3.42 -17.65 13.22
N THR A 498 -2.19 -17.15 13.38
CA THR A 498 -1.45 -17.19 14.65
C THR A 498 -1.86 -16.06 15.58
N GLN A 499 -2.12 -14.87 15.02
CA GLN A 499 -2.40 -13.66 15.78
C GLN A 499 -3.77 -13.06 15.45
N MET A 500 -4.78 -13.35 16.26
CA MET A 500 -6.16 -12.92 15.99
C MET A 500 -6.39 -11.41 16.12
N SER A 501 -5.50 -10.67 16.80
CA SER A 501 -5.61 -9.20 16.92
C SER A 501 -5.52 -8.46 15.58
N GLY A 502 -4.98 -9.13 14.55
CA GLY A 502 -5.04 -8.73 13.16
C GLY A 502 -6.42 -8.40 12.61
N VAL A 503 -7.46 -9.11 13.08
CA VAL A 503 -8.83 -8.89 12.61
C VAL A 503 -9.33 -7.49 12.97
N PHE A 504 -9.01 -7.03 14.19
CA PHE A 504 -9.38 -5.69 14.64
C PHE A 504 -8.56 -4.62 13.94
N SER A 505 -7.23 -4.79 13.94
CA SER A 505 -6.33 -3.80 13.36
C SER A 505 -6.57 -3.63 11.86
N GLY A 506 -6.85 -4.71 11.11
CA GLY A 506 -7.23 -4.60 9.71
C GLY A 506 -8.62 -4.02 9.47
N SER A 507 -9.64 -4.44 10.23
CA SER A 507 -11.03 -4.04 9.94
C SER A 507 -11.36 -2.60 10.32
N TRP A 508 -10.64 -2.06 11.32
CA TRP A 508 -10.91 -0.74 11.88
C TRP A 508 -9.66 0.13 11.93
N GLN A 509 -8.62 -0.34 12.64
CA GLN A 509 -7.48 0.50 13.00
C GLN A 509 -6.64 0.94 11.79
N GLY A 510 -6.56 0.16 10.70
CA GLY A 510 -5.83 0.55 9.49
C GLY A 510 -6.35 1.86 8.89
N MET A 511 -7.65 1.93 8.61
CA MET A 511 -8.29 3.17 8.15
C MET A 511 -8.29 4.26 9.23
N GLY A 512 -8.58 3.88 10.49
CA GLY A 512 -8.63 4.84 11.59
C GLY A 512 -7.27 5.53 11.83
N TYR A 513 -6.18 4.77 11.78
CA TYR A 513 -4.82 5.27 11.91
C TYR A 513 -4.47 6.21 10.77
N TRP A 514 -4.76 5.82 9.52
CA TRP A 514 -4.49 6.67 8.35
C TRP A 514 -5.23 8.01 8.39
N VAL A 515 -6.47 8.02 8.89
CA VAL A 515 -7.24 9.25 9.09
C VAL A 515 -6.66 10.08 10.25
N ALA A 516 -6.30 9.45 11.37
CA ALA A 516 -5.67 10.14 12.50
C ALA A 516 -4.31 10.79 12.13
N GLN A 517 -3.58 10.21 11.16
CA GLN A 517 -2.35 10.81 10.65
C GLN A 517 -2.58 12.03 9.75
N GLN A 518 -3.81 12.31 9.31
CA GLN A 518 -4.06 13.47 8.47
C GLN A 518 -3.77 14.79 9.21
N ASP A 519 -4.08 14.87 10.52
CA ASP A 519 -3.84 16.06 11.32
C ASP A 519 -2.36 16.26 11.69
N VAL A 520 -1.58 15.17 11.76
CA VAL A 520 -0.13 15.20 11.99
C VAL A 520 0.62 15.75 10.77
N ALA A 521 0.11 15.47 9.57
CA ALA A 521 0.70 15.91 8.29
C ALA A 521 2.20 15.59 8.17
N ARG A 522 2.57 14.32 8.39
CA ARG A 522 3.97 13.85 8.38
C ARG A 522 4.74 14.34 7.14
N GLY A 523 5.97 14.80 7.38
CA GLY A 523 6.83 15.44 6.37
C GLY A 523 6.52 16.91 6.11
N ASN A 524 5.33 17.40 6.49
CA ASN A 524 4.92 18.80 6.44
C ASN A 524 5.19 19.48 5.07
N GLN A 525 4.99 18.74 3.98
CA GLN A 525 5.37 19.15 2.62
C GLN A 525 4.41 20.17 2.00
N PRO A 526 4.89 21.00 1.06
CA PRO A 526 4.05 22.02 0.45
C PRO A 526 2.95 21.49 -0.46
N TRP A 527 1.88 22.27 -0.64
CA TRP A 527 0.79 21.94 -1.58
C TRP A 527 1.29 21.78 -3.03
N TYR A 528 2.40 22.43 -3.38
CA TYR A 528 3.04 22.33 -4.69
C TYR A 528 4.09 21.21 -4.80
N TYR A 529 4.23 20.35 -3.78
CA TYR A 529 5.26 19.30 -3.71
C TYR A 529 5.31 18.41 -4.97
N TYR A 530 4.17 17.84 -5.38
CA TYR A 530 4.11 17.01 -6.58
C TYR A 530 4.18 17.81 -7.89
N PHE A 531 3.90 19.11 -7.87
CA PHE A 531 4.13 19.99 -9.02
C PHE A 531 5.63 20.23 -9.25
N VAL A 532 6.48 20.06 -8.22
CA VAL A 532 7.94 20.08 -8.34
C VAL A 532 8.48 18.69 -8.72
N GLY A 533 8.05 17.63 -8.02
CA GLY A 533 8.58 16.28 -8.24
C GLY A 533 8.26 15.71 -9.63
N LEU A 534 7.04 15.90 -10.15
CA LEU A 534 6.63 15.30 -11.42
C LEU A 534 7.40 15.81 -12.65
N PRO A 535 7.59 17.12 -12.87
CA PRO A 535 8.38 17.61 -14.01
C PRO A 535 9.86 17.21 -13.95
N VAL A 536 10.38 17.01 -12.74
CA VAL A 536 11.78 16.64 -12.49
C VAL A 536 12.06 15.19 -12.90
N TYR A 537 11.17 14.26 -12.57
CA TYR A 537 11.39 12.82 -12.77
C TYR A 537 10.54 12.21 -13.87
N GLU A 538 9.35 12.74 -14.16
CA GLU A 538 8.35 12.12 -15.03
C GLU A 538 7.88 13.05 -16.15
N LEU A 539 8.82 13.80 -16.73
CA LEU A 539 8.54 14.84 -17.73
C LEU A 539 7.78 14.31 -18.95
N LEU A 540 8.11 13.11 -19.45
CA LEU A 540 7.41 12.49 -20.58
C LEU A 540 5.96 12.12 -20.22
N PRO A 541 5.68 11.32 -19.17
CA PRO A 541 4.30 11.06 -18.72
C PRO A 541 3.50 12.34 -18.46
N VAL A 542 4.09 13.38 -17.89
CA VAL A 542 3.40 14.65 -17.61
C VAL A 542 3.01 15.36 -18.90
N VAL A 543 3.97 15.64 -19.80
CA VAL A 543 3.73 16.40 -21.03
C VAL A 543 2.71 15.68 -21.93
N PHE A 544 2.94 14.39 -22.18
CA PHE A 544 2.08 13.62 -23.07
C PHE A 544 0.82 13.08 -22.38
N GLY A 545 0.80 12.98 -21.06
CA GLY A 545 -0.40 12.70 -20.28
C GLY A 545 -1.38 13.87 -20.32
N ILE A 546 -0.91 15.11 -20.14
CA ILE A 546 -1.74 16.33 -20.28
C ILE A 546 -2.23 16.47 -21.73
N ALA A 547 -1.35 16.30 -22.72
CA ALA A 547 -1.75 16.33 -24.13
C ALA A 547 -2.79 15.25 -24.45
N GLY A 548 -2.58 14.03 -23.93
CA GLY A 548 -3.50 12.90 -24.05
C GLY A 548 -4.85 13.16 -23.39
N ALA A 549 -4.88 13.75 -22.19
CA ALA A 549 -6.09 14.15 -21.49
C ALA A 549 -6.93 15.11 -22.35
N VAL A 550 -6.32 16.20 -22.82
CA VAL A 550 -6.99 17.19 -23.69
C VAL A 550 -7.50 16.54 -24.97
N TYR A 551 -6.71 15.65 -25.57
CA TYR A 551 -7.06 14.94 -26.79
C TYR A 551 -8.27 14.02 -26.60
N PHE A 552 -8.27 13.16 -25.57
CA PHE A 552 -9.33 12.18 -25.34
C PHE A 552 -10.62 12.80 -24.80
N ILE A 553 -10.54 13.89 -24.04
CA ILE A 553 -11.71 14.69 -23.66
C ILE A 553 -12.43 15.21 -24.90
N LYS A 554 -11.68 15.76 -25.87
CA LYS A 554 -12.25 16.28 -27.12
C LYS A 554 -12.78 15.17 -28.03
N ARG A 555 -12.11 14.02 -28.08
CA ARG A 555 -12.48 12.90 -28.96
C ARG A 555 -13.62 12.04 -28.41
N GLY A 556 -13.86 12.06 -27.10
CA GLY A 556 -14.87 11.22 -26.44
C GLY A 556 -14.50 9.74 -26.40
N ASP A 557 -13.20 9.41 -26.43
CA ASP A 557 -12.76 8.01 -26.35
C ASP A 557 -12.94 7.46 -24.93
N ARG A 558 -13.66 6.35 -24.79
CA ARG A 558 -14.06 5.83 -23.46
C ARG A 558 -12.88 5.44 -22.59
N LEU A 559 -11.88 4.75 -23.15
CA LEU A 559 -10.68 4.35 -22.40
C LEU A 559 -9.81 5.56 -22.08
N GLY A 560 -9.62 6.46 -23.04
CA GLY A 560 -8.86 7.69 -22.83
C GLY A 560 -9.47 8.58 -21.76
N LEU A 561 -10.80 8.72 -21.73
CA LEU A 561 -11.52 9.42 -20.66
C LEU A 561 -11.35 8.74 -19.30
N ALA A 562 -11.45 7.41 -19.25
CA ALA A 562 -11.24 6.63 -18.03
C ALA A 562 -9.82 6.81 -17.47
N LEU A 563 -8.78 6.73 -18.31
CA LEU A 563 -7.40 6.97 -17.93
C LEU A 563 -7.15 8.43 -17.53
N THR A 564 -7.82 9.39 -18.18
CA THR A 564 -7.77 10.81 -17.82
C THR A 564 -8.35 11.05 -16.44
N LEU A 565 -9.49 10.43 -16.13
CA LEU A 565 -10.11 10.49 -14.82
C LEU A 565 -9.21 9.83 -13.76
N TRP A 566 -8.64 8.67 -14.06
CA TRP A 566 -7.69 8.00 -13.18
C TRP A 566 -6.48 8.91 -12.88
N ALA A 567 -5.84 9.48 -13.90
CA ALA A 567 -4.69 10.37 -13.71
C ALA A 567 -5.06 11.64 -12.93
N GLY A 568 -6.12 12.33 -13.34
CA GLY A 568 -6.52 13.62 -12.74
C GLY A 568 -6.99 13.50 -11.30
N VAL A 569 -7.83 12.50 -10.99
CA VAL A 569 -8.34 12.31 -9.62
C VAL A 569 -7.24 11.78 -8.71
N THR A 570 -6.36 10.89 -9.19
CA THR A 570 -5.23 10.41 -8.39
C THR A 570 -4.26 11.55 -8.06
N PHE A 571 -3.91 12.37 -9.05
CA PHE A 571 -3.09 13.56 -8.83
C PHE A 571 -3.70 14.50 -7.79
N LEU A 572 -5.00 14.78 -7.89
CA LEU A 572 -5.70 15.64 -6.95
C LEU A 572 -5.75 15.02 -5.54
N ALA A 573 -6.10 13.73 -5.43
CA ALA A 573 -6.22 13.04 -4.15
C ALA A 573 -4.90 13.05 -3.35
N TYR A 574 -3.78 12.72 -4.00
CA TYR A 574 -2.47 12.74 -3.33
C TYR A 574 -1.98 14.17 -3.05
N THR A 575 -2.31 15.14 -3.88
CA THR A 575 -1.96 16.56 -3.62
C THR A 575 -2.75 17.14 -2.45
N LEU A 576 -3.99 16.71 -2.26
CA LEU A 576 -4.85 17.14 -1.16
C LEU A 576 -4.59 16.40 0.16
N ALA A 577 -4.11 15.15 0.11
CA ALA A 577 -3.71 14.41 1.31
C ALA A 577 -2.62 15.18 2.07
N SER A 578 -2.68 15.18 3.40
CA SER A 578 -1.74 15.96 4.21
C SER A 578 -0.34 15.36 4.15
N GLU A 579 -0.21 14.04 4.31
CA GLU A 579 1.02 13.28 4.10
C GLU A 579 1.43 13.31 2.63
N LYS A 580 2.61 13.86 2.35
CA LYS A 580 3.21 13.84 1.00
C LYS A 580 4.65 13.41 1.11
N MET A 581 5.03 12.47 0.28
CA MET A 581 6.33 11.81 0.33
C MET A 581 6.75 11.39 -1.08
N PRO A 582 8.06 11.29 -1.39
CA PRO A 582 8.51 11.01 -2.76
C PRO A 582 7.98 9.68 -3.32
N TRP A 583 7.85 8.63 -2.50
CA TRP A 583 7.35 7.31 -2.93
C TRP A 583 5.91 7.34 -3.45
N LEU A 584 5.08 8.30 -3.01
CA LEU A 584 3.70 8.42 -3.48
C LEU A 584 3.63 8.89 -4.95
N LEU A 585 4.73 9.43 -5.51
CA LEU A 585 4.84 9.71 -6.95
C LEU A 585 4.59 8.46 -7.79
N VAL A 586 4.90 7.26 -7.29
CA VAL A 586 4.62 5.98 -7.98
C VAL A 586 3.13 5.89 -8.38
N ASN A 587 2.24 6.20 -7.44
CA ASN A 587 0.80 6.12 -7.64
C ASN A 587 0.27 7.19 -8.60
N ILE A 588 0.91 8.36 -8.65
CA ILE A 588 0.56 9.47 -9.55
C ILE A 588 1.10 9.23 -10.97
N THR A 589 2.31 8.67 -11.07
CA THR A 589 3.02 8.42 -12.33
C THR A 589 2.37 7.30 -13.13
N LEU A 590 1.94 6.24 -12.46
CA LEU A 590 1.33 5.07 -13.09
C LEU A 590 0.17 5.41 -14.06
N PRO A 591 -0.89 6.13 -13.67
CA PRO A 591 -1.96 6.50 -14.59
C PRO A 591 -1.50 7.44 -15.71
N LEU A 592 -0.58 8.36 -15.43
CA LEU A 592 0.00 9.25 -16.44
C LEU A 592 0.77 8.46 -17.50
N VAL A 593 1.48 7.39 -17.11
CA VAL A 593 2.16 6.49 -18.04
C VAL A 593 1.17 5.82 -18.99
N PHE A 594 0.09 5.21 -18.46
CA PHE A 594 -0.93 4.58 -19.31
C PHE A 594 -1.61 5.58 -20.25
N LEU A 595 -1.94 6.79 -19.75
CA LEU A 595 -2.59 7.84 -20.55
C LEU A 595 -1.68 8.35 -21.66
N SER A 596 -0.42 8.66 -21.34
CA SER A 596 0.60 9.09 -22.28
C SER A 596 0.87 8.01 -23.33
N ALA A 597 1.05 6.76 -22.91
CA ALA A 597 1.30 5.64 -23.82
C ALA A 597 0.13 5.39 -24.78
N LYS A 598 -1.12 5.53 -24.32
CA LYS A 598 -2.30 5.46 -25.20
C LYS A 598 -2.27 6.55 -26.27
N PHE A 599 -1.98 7.80 -25.87
CA PHE A 599 -1.91 8.92 -26.80
C PHE A 599 -0.77 8.76 -27.80
N LEU A 600 0.44 8.45 -27.34
CA LEU A 600 1.61 8.22 -28.18
C LEU A 600 1.46 7.00 -29.09
N GLY A 601 0.82 5.94 -28.62
CA GLY A 601 0.52 4.76 -29.43
C GLY A 601 -0.43 5.07 -30.58
N GLU A 602 -1.52 5.79 -30.30
CA GLU A 602 -2.43 6.26 -31.36
C GLU A 602 -1.73 7.22 -32.34
N LEU A 603 -0.81 8.06 -31.85
CA LEU A 603 -0.01 8.97 -32.65
C LEU A 603 0.97 8.22 -33.56
N ALA A 604 1.58 7.13 -33.08
CA ALA A 604 2.50 6.28 -33.83
C ALA A 604 1.81 5.45 -34.90
N GLU A 605 0.66 4.85 -34.59
CA GLU A 605 -0.14 4.07 -35.55
C GLU A 605 -0.78 4.96 -36.64
N SER A 606 -0.92 6.23 -36.31
CA SER A 606 -1.38 7.31 -37.16
C SER A 606 -0.42 7.64 -38.32
N VAL A 607 0.88 7.37 -38.18
CA VAL A 607 1.91 7.75 -39.17
C VAL A 607 1.91 6.82 -40.38
N HIS A 608 1.84 7.40 -41.59
CA HIS A 608 1.99 6.64 -42.84
C HIS A 608 3.49 6.46 -43.19
N TRP A 609 4.16 5.51 -42.53
CA TRP A 609 5.62 5.32 -42.58
C TRP A 609 6.25 5.31 -43.99
N ARG A 610 5.64 4.63 -44.96
CA ARG A 610 6.16 4.59 -46.34
C ARG A 610 6.13 5.96 -47.02
N GLN A 611 5.08 6.74 -46.76
CA GLN A 611 4.93 8.08 -47.32
C GLN A 611 5.80 9.09 -46.57
N ALA A 612 5.92 8.94 -45.25
CA ALA A 612 6.82 9.73 -44.42
C ALA A 612 8.27 9.63 -44.89
N LEU A 613 8.76 8.42 -45.18
CA LEU A 613 10.12 8.21 -45.70
C LEU A 613 10.30 8.85 -47.08
N ARG A 614 9.33 8.71 -47.99
CA ARG A 614 9.39 9.30 -49.34
C ARG A 614 9.39 10.82 -49.33
N GLN A 615 8.65 11.43 -48.41
CA GLN A 615 8.51 12.88 -48.30
C GLN A 615 9.57 13.53 -47.39
N GLY A 616 10.52 12.76 -46.86
CA GLY A 616 11.54 13.26 -45.92
C GLY A 616 11.01 13.60 -44.52
N ALA A 617 9.76 13.23 -44.21
CA ALA A 617 9.12 13.52 -42.92
C ALA A 617 9.86 12.86 -41.74
N ALA A 618 10.63 11.80 -41.98
CA ALA A 618 11.46 11.15 -40.96
C ALA A 618 12.47 12.11 -40.32
N GLY A 619 12.91 13.16 -41.04
CA GLY A 619 13.77 14.21 -40.49
C GLY A 619 13.14 14.96 -39.31
N LEU A 620 11.80 15.01 -39.22
CA LEU A 620 11.08 15.64 -38.10
C LEU A 620 11.34 14.95 -36.76
N PHE A 621 11.66 13.66 -36.77
CA PHE A 621 12.02 12.92 -35.57
C PHE A 621 13.29 13.49 -34.90
N PHE A 622 14.19 14.11 -35.68
CA PHE A 622 15.44 14.68 -35.19
C PHE A 622 15.38 16.21 -35.12
N LEU A 623 14.82 16.89 -36.12
CA LEU A 623 14.80 18.35 -36.19
C LEU A 623 14.02 18.99 -35.03
N ALA A 624 12.90 18.37 -34.61
CA ALA A 624 12.13 18.90 -33.49
C ALA A 624 12.89 18.77 -32.15
N PRO A 625 13.44 17.60 -31.77
CA PRO A 625 14.35 17.49 -30.62
C PRO A 625 15.56 18.41 -30.67
N MET A 626 16.21 18.55 -31.83
CA MET A 626 17.37 19.44 -31.98
C MET A 626 16.99 20.90 -31.72
N GLY A 627 15.84 21.36 -32.23
CA GLY A 627 15.32 22.68 -31.95
C GLY A 627 15.02 22.90 -30.46
N ALA A 628 14.41 21.90 -29.81
CA ALA A 628 14.11 21.95 -28.38
C ALA A 628 15.39 21.98 -27.51
N LEU A 629 16.38 21.14 -27.82
CA LEU A 629 17.67 21.11 -27.13
C LEU A 629 18.45 22.41 -27.32
N GLY A 630 18.50 22.95 -28.53
CA GLY A 630 19.15 24.23 -28.79
C GLY A 630 18.48 25.40 -28.04
N GLY A 631 17.14 25.38 -27.95
CA GLY A 631 16.39 26.33 -27.14
C GLY A 631 16.66 26.20 -25.64
N LEU A 632 16.71 24.97 -25.12
CA LEU A 632 17.04 24.70 -23.71
C LEU A 632 18.46 25.13 -23.36
N PHE A 633 19.44 24.82 -24.23
CA PHE A 633 20.83 25.25 -24.07
C PHE A 633 20.94 26.77 -24.05
N PHE A 634 20.25 27.46 -24.97
CA PHE A 634 20.25 28.92 -24.99
C PHE A 634 19.61 29.49 -23.71
N LEU A 635 18.51 28.90 -23.23
CA LEU A 635 17.86 29.32 -21.98
C LEU A 635 18.82 29.16 -20.79
N TYR A 636 19.51 28.03 -20.70
CA TYR A 636 20.51 27.76 -19.67
C TYR A 636 21.65 28.78 -19.68
N ALA A 637 22.20 29.09 -20.85
CA ALA A 637 23.23 30.12 -21.02
C ALA A 637 22.71 31.53 -20.72
N TYR A 638 21.48 31.86 -21.10
CA TYR A 638 20.87 33.16 -20.82
C TYR A 638 20.61 33.41 -19.32
N THR A 639 20.36 32.33 -18.56
CA THR A 639 20.21 32.42 -17.10
C THR A 639 21.53 32.56 -16.36
N ASP A 640 22.66 32.36 -17.04
CA ASP A 640 23.98 32.56 -16.47
C ASP A 640 24.24 34.07 -16.29
N GLY A 641 24.19 34.52 -15.03
CA GLY A 641 24.08 35.95 -14.69
C GLY A 641 25.38 36.75 -14.83
N GLU A 642 26.52 36.06 -14.91
CA GLU A 642 27.85 36.68 -14.86
C GLU A 642 28.54 36.76 -16.24
N GLU A 643 28.07 35.99 -17.23
CA GLU A 643 28.68 35.95 -18.57
C GLU A 643 27.83 36.66 -19.65
N VAL A 644 28.49 37.43 -20.52
CA VAL A 644 27.85 38.00 -21.72
C VAL A 644 27.65 36.91 -22.76
N LEU A 645 26.43 36.79 -23.31
CA LEU A 645 26.12 35.85 -24.38
C LEU A 645 27.10 35.98 -25.56
N THR A 646 27.94 34.96 -25.75
CA THR A 646 28.89 34.86 -26.86
C THR A 646 28.22 34.67 -28.23
N VAL A 647 28.97 34.90 -29.31
CA VAL A 647 28.52 34.63 -30.71
C VAL A 647 28.09 33.18 -30.90
N GLN A 648 28.68 32.23 -30.16
CA GLN A 648 28.30 30.82 -30.21
C GLN A 648 26.89 30.58 -29.69
N HIS A 649 26.50 31.21 -28.57
CA HIS A 649 25.14 31.11 -28.03
C HIS A 649 24.09 31.64 -29.01
N TRP A 650 24.35 32.80 -29.62
CA TRP A 650 23.49 33.35 -30.67
C TRP A 650 23.45 32.46 -31.92
N GLY A 651 24.56 31.83 -32.26
CA GLY A 651 24.63 30.81 -33.33
C GLY A 651 23.76 29.59 -33.04
N VAL A 652 23.78 29.07 -31.81
CA VAL A 652 22.92 27.95 -31.39
C VAL A 652 21.44 28.35 -31.41
N LEU A 653 21.09 29.55 -30.94
CA LEU A 653 19.71 30.05 -31.01
C LEU A 653 19.23 30.19 -32.46
N ALA A 654 20.06 30.78 -33.34
CA ALA A 654 19.74 30.91 -34.76
C ALA A 654 19.59 29.54 -35.43
N GLY A 655 20.46 28.59 -35.11
CA GLY A 655 20.37 27.20 -35.57
C GLY A 655 19.11 26.48 -35.05
N ALA A 656 18.75 26.67 -33.78
CA ALA A 656 17.52 26.13 -33.19
C ALA A 656 16.27 26.73 -33.85
N ALA A 657 16.23 28.03 -34.07
CA ALA A 657 15.15 28.71 -34.79
C ALA A 657 15.04 28.23 -36.24
N ALA A 658 16.17 28.04 -36.93
CA ALA A 658 16.20 27.46 -38.28
C ALA A 658 15.68 26.01 -38.27
N ALA A 659 16.09 25.18 -37.31
CA ALA A 659 15.62 23.80 -37.15
C ALA A 659 14.11 23.74 -36.87
N LEU A 660 13.59 24.59 -36.00
CA LEU A 660 12.15 24.69 -35.70
C LEU A 660 11.36 25.20 -36.91
N THR A 661 11.89 26.16 -37.65
CA THR A 661 11.25 26.68 -38.88
C THR A 661 11.22 25.61 -39.97
N ALA A 662 12.34 24.90 -40.16
CA ALA A 662 12.43 23.76 -41.06
C ALA A 662 11.48 22.64 -40.65
N ALA A 663 11.38 22.33 -39.34
CA ALA A 663 10.44 21.36 -38.82
C ALA A 663 8.99 21.80 -39.07
N ALA A 664 8.62 23.05 -38.80
CA ALA A 664 7.28 23.57 -39.06
C ALA A 664 6.92 23.51 -40.56
N PHE A 665 7.87 23.89 -41.43
CA PHE A 665 7.71 23.77 -42.88
C PHE A 665 7.53 22.30 -43.32
N LEU A 666 8.38 21.40 -42.82
CA LEU A 666 8.30 19.96 -43.08
C LEU A 666 6.97 19.37 -42.59
N VAL A 667 6.49 19.74 -41.40
CA VAL A 667 5.18 19.32 -40.87
C VAL A 667 4.06 19.72 -41.84
N ARG A 668 4.12 20.94 -42.39
CA ARG A 668 3.11 21.44 -43.32
C ARG A 668 3.09 20.66 -44.63
N ILE A 669 4.25 20.45 -45.25
CA ILE A 669 4.33 19.74 -46.55
C ILE A 669 4.08 18.23 -46.41
N THR A 670 4.41 17.65 -45.25
CA THR A 670 4.23 16.22 -44.95
C THR A 670 2.97 15.94 -44.13
N SER A 671 2.01 16.87 -44.14
CA SER A 671 0.72 16.73 -43.46
C SER A 671 -0.05 15.48 -43.91
N SER A 672 0.06 15.11 -45.19
CA SER A 672 -0.48 13.86 -45.74
C SER A 672 0.10 12.59 -45.08
N ALA A 673 1.37 12.60 -44.68
CA ALA A 673 2.02 11.53 -43.93
C ALA A 673 1.87 11.68 -42.40
N ARG A 674 1.14 12.70 -41.93
CA ARG A 674 1.05 13.14 -40.54
C ARG A 674 2.41 13.50 -39.94
N GLY A 675 3.20 14.35 -40.62
CA GLY A 675 4.49 14.82 -40.12
C GLY A 675 4.48 15.39 -38.68
N GLY A 676 3.39 16.05 -38.27
CA GLY A 676 3.24 16.53 -36.88
C GLY A 676 3.30 15.41 -35.83
N ALA A 677 2.80 14.22 -36.15
CA ALA A 677 2.93 13.05 -35.29
C ALA A 677 4.39 12.60 -35.15
N LEU A 678 5.18 12.62 -36.23
CA LEU A 678 6.60 12.29 -36.19
C LEU A 678 7.41 13.28 -35.35
N ALA A 679 7.12 14.58 -35.46
CA ALA A 679 7.75 15.60 -34.62
C ALA A 679 7.47 15.35 -33.13
N ALA A 680 6.21 15.06 -32.77
CA ALA A 680 5.83 14.75 -31.39
C ALA A 680 6.45 13.44 -30.88
N LEU A 681 6.55 12.39 -31.71
CA LEU A 681 7.27 11.16 -31.35
C LEU A 681 8.78 11.41 -31.15
N GLY A 682 9.39 12.30 -31.93
CA GLY A 682 10.78 12.71 -31.73
C GLY A 682 10.98 13.39 -30.37
N ILE A 683 10.09 14.34 -30.02
CA ILE A 683 10.12 14.97 -28.68
C ILE A 683 9.89 13.93 -27.58
N ALA A 684 8.96 12.98 -27.76
CA ALA A 684 8.77 11.89 -26.80
C ALA A 684 10.05 11.05 -26.63
N ALA A 685 10.75 10.72 -27.70
CA ALA A 685 12.02 9.99 -27.62
C ALA A 685 13.10 10.78 -26.87
N LEU A 686 13.20 12.10 -27.09
CA LEU A 686 14.10 12.98 -26.34
C LEU A 686 13.79 12.96 -24.84
N LEU A 687 12.52 13.16 -24.47
CA LEU A 687 12.11 13.17 -23.06
C LEU A 687 12.28 11.79 -22.41
N MET A 688 12.13 10.71 -23.16
CA MET A 688 12.40 9.35 -22.68
C MET A 688 13.90 9.15 -22.43
N GLY A 689 14.76 9.65 -23.31
CA GLY A 689 16.21 9.62 -23.10
C GLY A 689 16.63 10.39 -21.85
N PHE A 690 16.07 11.58 -21.65
CA PHE A 690 16.28 12.38 -20.43
C PHE A 690 15.77 11.67 -19.17
N GLY A 691 14.56 11.10 -19.22
CA GLY A 691 14.02 10.28 -18.12
C GLY A 691 14.89 9.05 -17.83
N THR A 692 15.37 8.36 -18.86
CA THR A 692 16.26 7.20 -18.71
C THR A 692 17.56 7.60 -18.00
N TRP A 693 18.17 8.71 -18.39
CA TRP A 693 19.35 9.25 -17.71
C TRP A 693 19.08 9.56 -16.23
N GLY A 694 17.95 10.22 -15.94
CA GLY A 694 17.52 10.47 -14.57
C GLY A 694 17.28 9.18 -13.77
N ALA A 695 16.73 8.14 -14.41
CA ALA A 695 16.48 6.85 -13.78
C ALA A 695 17.77 6.13 -13.41
N LEU A 696 18.77 6.16 -14.31
CA LEU A 696 20.07 5.57 -14.04
C LEU A 696 20.73 6.28 -12.85
N ARG A 697 20.82 7.61 -12.88
CA ARG A 697 21.49 8.36 -11.80
C ARG A 697 20.82 8.16 -10.45
N ALA A 698 19.50 8.24 -10.38
CA ALA A 698 18.79 8.09 -9.11
C ALA A 698 18.93 6.68 -8.51
N SER A 699 19.09 5.65 -9.36
CA SER A 699 19.00 4.24 -8.95
C SER A 699 20.33 3.52 -8.75
N TYR A 700 21.42 3.98 -9.37
CA TYR A 700 22.71 3.31 -9.37
C TYR A 700 23.81 4.23 -8.84
N THR A 701 24.13 4.12 -7.55
CA THR A 701 25.41 4.48 -6.92
C THR A 701 25.51 3.78 -5.58
N PHE A 702 26.72 3.38 -5.21
CA PHE A 702 27.03 2.72 -3.93
C PHE A 702 27.30 3.70 -2.78
N ASP A 703 27.62 4.96 -3.10
CA ASP A 703 28.04 5.98 -2.14
C ASP A 703 26.98 7.06 -1.92
N ASP A 704 27.30 7.99 -1.01
CA ASP A 704 26.43 9.08 -0.58
C ASP A 704 26.47 10.30 -1.53
N SER A 705 27.10 10.15 -2.70
CA SER A 705 27.38 11.24 -3.64
C SER A 705 26.15 11.80 -4.38
N ASN A 706 25.08 11.01 -4.48
CA ASN A 706 23.90 11.35 -5.27
C ASN A 706 22.79 12.00 -4.43
N HIS A 707 22.80 13.33 -4.41
CA HIS A 707 21.73 14.16 -3.86
C HIS A 707 20.53 14.20 -4.81
N GLU A 708 19.43 13.51 -4.48
CA GLU A 708 18.23 13.44 -5.32
C GLU A 708 16.98 13.75 -4.48
N ILE A 709 16.09 14.63 -4.95
CA ILE A 709 14.78 14.92 -4.32
C ILE A 709 13.91 13.64 -4.17
N LEU A 710 14.18 12.58 -4.94
CA LEU A 710 13.48 11.29 -4.80
C LEU A 710 13.82 10.55 -3.51
N VAL A 711 14.97 10.84 -2.91
CA VAL A 711 15.46 10.22 -1.69
C VAL A 711 15.02 11.12 -0.54
N TYR A 712 14.11 10.64 0.31
CA TYR A 712 13.64 11.39 1.47
C TYR A 712 14.63 11.29 2.64
N ALA A 713 14.95 10.04 3.02
CA ALA A 713 15.90 9.70 4.06
C ALA A 713 16.61 8.39 3.67
N GLN A 714 17.93 8.30 3.74
CA GLN A 714 18.70 7.08 3.42
C GLN A 714 19.73 6.80 4.51
N GLY A 715 20.08 5.53 4.75
CA GLY A 715 21.24 5.22 5.60
C GLY A 715 22.55 5.62 4.93
N GLY A 716 23.48 6.17 5.70
CA GLY A 716 24.83 6.50 5.21
C GLY A 716 25.64 5.26 4.83
N SER A 717 26.61 5.44 3.94
CA SER A 717 27.54 4.36 3.56
C SER A 717 28.40 3.89 4.73
N ASP A 718 28.76 4.81 5.64
CA ASP A 718 29.57 4.56 6.84
C ASP A 718 28.98 3.48 7.76
N LEU A 719 27.65 3.33 7.84
CA LEU A 719 27.04 2.30 8.69
C LEU A 719 27.50 0.87 8.33
N ARG A 720 27.72 0.61 7.04
CA ARG A 720 28.21 -0.70 6.58
C ARG A 720 29.69 -0.89 6.89
N GLU A 721 30.47 0.18 6.79
CA GLU A 721 31.89 0.16 7.13
C GLU A 721 32.08 -0.06 8.63
N THR A 722 31.31 0.65 9.46
CA THR A 722 31.28 0.46 10.92
C THR A 722 30.87 -0.96 11.30
N PHE A 723 29.81 -1.50 10.68
CA PHE A 723 29.41 -2.89 10.93
C PHE A 723 30.51 -3.88 10.54
N ALA A 724 31.14 -3.71 9.38
CA ALA A 724 32.22 -4.58 8.93
C ALA A 724 33.43 -4.55 9.89
N ALA A 725 33.77 -3.36 10.42
CA ALA A 725 34.83 -3.20 11.41
C ALA A 725 34.49 -3.92 12.73
N LEU A 726 33.26 -3.75 13.24
CA LEU A 726 32.81 -4.43 14.47
C LEU A 726 32.78 -5.96 14.32
N GLU A 727 32.35 -6.46 13.17
CA GLU A 727 32.34 -7.90 12.87
C GLU A 727 33.75 -8.49 12.93
N GLU A 728 34.74 -7.80 12.32
CA GLU A 728 36.14 -8.23 12.30
C GLU A 728 36.80 -8.12 13.68
N GLN A 729 36.55 -7.03 14.42
CA GLN A 729 37.29 -6.71 15.64
C GLN A 729 36.66 -7.28 16.91
N VAL A 730 35.33 -7.26 17.00
CA VAL A 730 34.58 -7.55 18.24
C VAL A 730 33.76 -8.83 18.10
N PHE A 731 32.87 -8.94 17.10
CA PHE A 731 31.92 -10.06 17.07
C PHE A 731 32.60 -11.41 16.77
N SER A 732 33.63 -11.42 15.91
CA SER A 732 34.37 -12.66 15.59
C SER A 732 35.39 -13.08 16.66
N SER A 733 35.88 -12.14 17.49
CA SER A 733 36.87 -12.40 18.54
C SER A 733 36.24 -12.90 19.85
N THR A 734 34.95 -12.62 20.08
CA THR A 734 34.24 -12.82 21.35
C THR A 734 33.52 -14.18 21.46
N ALA A 735 33.96 -15.21 20.72
CA ALA A 735 33.40 -16.58 20.76
C ALA A 735 33.60 -17.33 22.11
N GLY A 736 33.84 -16.63 23.22
CA GLY A 736 34.36 -17.18 24.47
C GLY A 736 33.77 -16.63 25.78
N TYR A 737 32.62 -15.94 25.77
CA TYR A 737 31.91 -15.62 27.02
C TYR A 737 30.71 -16.56 27.24
N PRO A 738 30.87 -17.65 28.02
CA PRO A 738 29.74 -18.42 28.50
C PRO A 738 29.14 -17.76 29.74
N ASP A 739 27.80 -17.78 29.81
CA ASP A 739 26.96 -17.72 31.01
C ASP A 739 27.66 -17.37 32.35
N SER A 740 27.58 -16.12 32.80
CA SER A 740 27.37 -15.81 34.22
C SER A 740 27.25 -14.30 34.47
N ASP A 741 26.16 -13.96 35.16
CA ASP A 741 25.74 -12.66 35.69
C ASP A 741 25.25 -11.60 34.70
N PHE A 742 24.05 -11.10 35.02
CA PHE A 742 23.36 -10.01 34.36
C PHE A 742 24.13 -8.69 34.55
N SER A 743 25.24 -8.48 33.84
CA SER A 743 25.66 -7.12 33.56
C SER A 743 24.63 -6.52 32.60
N GLN A 744 24.09 -5.34 32.94
CA GLN A 744 23.24 -4.59 32.01
C GLN A 744 24.00 -4.20 30.72
N ARG A 745 25.33 -4.12 30.81
CA ARG A 745 26.23 -3.70 29.73
C ARG A 745 26.69 -4.85 28.84
N ARG A 746 26.94 -4.55 27.56
CA ARG A 746 27.36 -5.49 26.50
C ARG A 746 28.68 -5.07 25.86
N ALA A 747 29.31 -5.97 25.09
CA ALA A 747 30.61 -5.71 24.46
C ALA A 747 30.56 -4.50 23.51
N VAL A 748 29.44 -4.33 22.79
CA VAL A 748 29.15 -3.13 22.01
C VAL A 748 27.87 -2.49 22.53
N GLU A 749 27.94 -1.19 22.85
CA GLU A 749 26.77 -0.39 23.14
C GLU A 749 26.57 0.67 22.06
N VAL A 750 25.35 0.74 21.55
CA VAL A 750 24.98 1.68 20.50
C VAL A 750 23.90 2.60 21.04
N ASP A 751 24.11 3.89 20.87
CA ASP A 751 23.11 4.90 21.17
C ASP A 751 21.82 4.61 20.41
N TYR A 752 20.71 4.61 21.14
CA TYR A 752 19.39 4.37 20.59
C TYR A 752 19.03 5.36 19.47
N ASP A 753 19.62 6.55 19.46
CA ASP A 753 19.39 7.54 18.38
C ASP A 753 20.01 7.11 17.03
N ILE A 754 20.95 6.17 17.03
CA ILE A 754 21.54 5.56 15.82
C ILE A 754 20.80 4.26 15.45
N TRP A 755 19.73 3.89 16.17
CA TRP A 755 19.03 2.62 15.95
C TRP A 755 18.68 2.40 14.48
N TYR A 756 18.08 3.39 13.82
CA TYR A 756 17.66 3.27 12.42
C TYR A 756 18.63 3.96 11.44
N PRO A 757 19.05 3.29 10.34
CA PRO A 757 18.76 1.92 9.90
C PRO A 757 19.78 0.86 10.40
N PHE A 758 20.62 1.18 11.38
CA PHE A 758 21.74 0.33 11.81
C PHE A 758 21.30 -1.03 12.38
N GLN A 759 20.14 -1.08 13.03
CA GLN A 759 19.57 -2.30 13.63
C GLN A 759 19.44 -3.44 12.62
N TRP A 760 19.26 -3.14 11.33
CA TRP A 760 19.24 -4.17 10.31
C TRP A 760 20.56 -4.92 10.27
N TYR A 761 21.71 -4.23 10.28
CA TYR A 761 23.01 -4.87 10.12
C TYR A 761 23.43 -5.63 11.38
N VAL A 762 23.16 -5.09 12.57
CA VAL A 762 23.57 -5.68 13.85
C VAL A 762 22.55 -6.65 14.46
N ARG A 763 21.46 -6.99 13.75
CA ARG A 763 20.36 -7.85 14.24
C ARG A 763 20.81 -9.17 14.87
N ASP A 764 21.80 -9.83 14.26
CA ASP A 764 22.31 -11.11 14.75
C ASP A 764 23.17 -10.94 16.00
N ALA A 765 23.99 -9.88 16.05
CA ALA A 765 24.79 -9.54 17.22
C ALA A 765 23.91 -9.09 18.41
N GLU A 766 22.83 -8.37 18.15
CA GLU A 766 21.82 -7.99 19.14
C GLU A 766 21.12 -9.25 19.70
N SER A 767 20.64 -10.12 18.82
CA SER A 767 19.97 -11.39 19.19
C SER A 767 20.90 -12.34 19.95
N GLY A 768 22.18 -12.38 19.56
CA GLY A 768 23.24 -13.13 20.24
C GLY A 768 23.70 -12.52 21.57
N GLY A 769 23.20 -11.34 21.94
CA GLY A 769 23.52 -10.67 23.21
C GLY A 769 24.91 -10.03 23.25
N LEU A 770 25.60 -9.85 22.13
CA LEU A 770 26.90 -9.18 22.02
C LEU A 770 26.77 -7.66 21.95
N LEU A 771 25.65 -7.18 21.40
CA LEU A 771 25.34 -5.77 21.23
C LEU A 771 24.04 -5.42 21.96
N ARG A 772 23.98 -4.21 22.52
CA ARG A 772 22.75 -3.63 23.04
C ARG A 772 22.60 -2.19 22.55
N PHE A 773 21.38 -1.84 22.15
CA PHE A 773 21.02 -0.43 22.00
C PHE A 773 20.66 0.15 23.36
N THR A 774 21.32 1.25 23.70
CA THR A 774 21.31 1.85 25.03
C THR A 774 20.87 3.30 24.93
N CYS A 775 20.05 3.73 25.88
CA CYS A 775 19.71 5.14 26.07
C CYS A 775 20.86 5.83 26.81
N PHE A 776 21.44 6.90 26.25
CA PHE A 776 22.45 7.71 26.90
C PHE A 776 21.86 9.09 27.24
N LYS A 777 21.25 9.20 28.42
CA LYS A 777 20.56 10.41 28.89
C LYS A 777 20.72 10.55 30.39
N ASP A 778 20.73 11.78 30.90
CA ASP A 778 20.83 12.08 32.32
C ASP A 778 19.46 12.32 32.97
N GLU A 779 19.39 12.17 34.30
CA GLU A 779 18.17 12.42 35.07
C GLU A 779 17.72 13.88 34.89
N GLY A 780 16.56 14.07 34.27
CA GLY A 780 16.01 15.38 33.94
C GLY A 780 15.93 15.67 32.43
N ASP A 781 16.58 14.86 31.60
CA ASP A 781 16.45 14.93 30.15
C ASP A 781 15.11 14.36 29.66
N ASP A 782 14.61 14.90 28.55
CA ASP A 782 13.37 14.41 27.97
C ASP A 782 13.51 12.98 27.43
N GLY A 783 12.58 12.11 27.83
CA GLY A 783 12.62 10.67 27.52
C GLY A 783 13.62 9.86 28.35
N TRP A 784 14.20 10.42 29.41
CA TRP A 784 15.01 9.67 30.38
C TRP A 784 14.17 8.62 31.14
N ASN A 785 14.79 7.50 31.48
CA ASN A 785 14.26 6.51 32.42
C ASN A 785 15.40 5.80 33.17
N ASP A 786 15.07 5.04 34.21
CA ASP A 786 16.03 4.34 35.09
C ASP A 786 16.95 3.32 34.36
N SER A 787 16.70 3.03 33.07
CA SER A 787 17.54 2.14 32.26
C SER A 787 18.53 2.86 31.35
N CYS A 788 18.55 4.20 31.36
CA CYS A 788 19.51 5.01 30.63
C CYS A 788 20.87 5.08 31.35
N ASN A 789 21.95 5.07 30.57
CA ASN A 789 23.31 5.24 31.07
C ASN A 789 23.69 6.73 31.06
N SER A 790 24.43 7.16 32.08
CA SER A 790 25.02 8.51 32.15
C SER A 790 26.49 8.47 31.73
N LEU A 791 26.87 9.29 30.75
CA LEU A 791 28.25 9.43 30.28
C LEU A 791 29.11 10.29 31.22
N ASN A 792 28.45 11.15 32.02
CA ASN A 792 29.07 12.04 32.99
C ASN A 792 29.72 11.32 34.17
N THR A 793 29.29 10.08 34.45
CA THR A 793 29.83 9.25 35.53
C THR A 793 30.61 8.07 34.98
N ALA A 794 31.87 7.91 35.40
CA ALA A 794 32.64 6.73 35.05
C ALA A 794 32.04 5.46 35.70
N PRO A 795 32.01 4.31 35.01
CA PRO A 795 31.63 3.03 35.59
C PRO A 795 32.46 2.71 36.84
N GLU A 796 31.83 2.08 37.85
CA GLU A 796 32.52 1.76 39.12
C GLU A 796 33.63 0.71 38.92
N ASP A 797 34.62 0.70 39.83
CA ASP A 797 35.74 -0.24 39.80
C ASP A 797 35.24 -1.70 39.89
N GLY A 798 35.25 -2.41 38.75
CA GLY A 798 34.78 -3.80 38.63
C GLY A 798 33.54 -3.98 37.75
N GLU A 799 32.90 -2.88 37.32
CA GLU A 799 31.82 -2.94 36.32
C GLU A 799 32.35 -3.23 34.91
N PHE A 800 31.53 -3.91 34.12
CA PHE A 800 31.87 -4.24 32.74
C PHE A 800 31.89 -2.96 31.87
N LYS A 801 33.06 -2.67 31.29
CA LYS A 801 33.27 -1.58 30.34
C LYS A 801 33.22 -2.12 28.91
N PRO A 802 32.32 -1.60 28.04
CA PRO A 802 32.23 -1.99 26.64
C PRO A 802 33.58 -1.87 25.90
N ASP A 803 33.76 -2.68 24.87
CA ASP A 803 34.93 -2.58 23.98
C ASP A 803 34.71 -1.52 22.91
N SER A 804 33.45 -1.25 22.56
CA SER A 804 33.08 -0.16 21.64
C SER A 804 31.77 0.51 22.03
N LEU A 805 31.77 1.84 21.97
CA LEU A 805 30.61 2.71 22.17
C LEU A 805 30.33 3.47 20.87
N LEU A 806 29.11 3.41 20.35
CA LEU A 806 28.67 4.18 19.20
C LEU A 806 27.69 5.24 19.69
N LEU A 807 28.08 6.52 19.62
CA LEU A 807 27.31 7.62 20.22
C LEU A 807 26.92 8.64 19.16
N ALA A 808 25.66 9.10 19.21
CA ALA A 808 25.20 10.18 18.35
C ALA A 808 26.02 11.44 18.64
N SER A 809 26.16 12.34 17.67
CA SER A 809 26.96 13.55 17.82
C SER A 809 26.62 14.37 19.06
N ASP A 810 25.34 14.37 19.44
CA ASP A 810 24.80 15.11 20.59
C ASP A 810 25.24 14.51 21.94
N HIS A 811 25.67 13.24 21.97
CA HIS A 811 26.15 12.52 23.15
C HIS A 811 27.65 12.16 23.06
N ALA A 812 28.41 12.77 22.14
CA ALA A 812 29.79 12.35 21.84
C ALA A 812 30.87 13.32 22.33
N ASP A 813 30.73 13.89 23.53
CA ASP A 813 31.72 14.80 24.10
C ASP A 813 32.88 14.04 24.78
N GLN A 814 34.13 14.41 24.48
CA GLN A 814 35.30 13.78 25.10
C GLN A 814 35.53 14.21 26.55
N GLU A 815 34.85 15.25 27.04
CA GLU A 815 34.99 15.68 28.44
C GLU A 815 34.31 14.72 29.43
N ASP A 816 33.39 13.87 28.95
CA ASP A 816 32.64 12.87 29.70
C ASP A 816 33.55 11.87 30.42
N ALA A 817 33.17 11.52 31.65
CA ALA A 817 34.03 10.69 32.51
C ALA A 817 34.21 9.26 31.96
N GLU A 818 33.18 8.70 31.32
CA GLU A 818 33.24 7.37 30.72
C GLU A 818 34.13 7.32 29.47
N LEU A 819 34.15 8.39 28.68
CA LEU A 819 34.77 8.41 27.35
C LEU A 819 36.29 8.68 27.37
N LYS A 820 36.85 9.06 28.52
CA LYS A 820 38.29 9.39 28.67
C LYS A 820 39.26 8.27 28.34
N GLU A 821 38.82 7.01 28.47
CA GLU A 821 39.64 5.82 28.19
C GLU A 821 39.49 5.32 26.75
N TYR A 822 38.65 5.95 25.93
CA TYR A 822 38.36 5.52 24.57
C TYR A 822 39.01 6.44 23.51
N GLU A 823 39.39 5.85 22.38
CA GLU A 823 39.80 6.58 21.18
C GLU A 823 38.57 6.90 20.31
N LYS A 824 38.34 8.20 20.06
CA LYS A 824 37.24 8.71 19.25
C LYS A 824 37.61 8.69 17.77
N SER A 825 36.73 8.17 16.92
CA SER A 825 36.88 8.18 15.46
C SER A 825 36.66 9.57 14.84
N ASP A 826 36.90 9.66 13.54
CA ASP A 826 36.35 10.73 12.70
C ASP A 826 34.81 10.68 12.68
N VAL A 827 34.19 11.76 12.21
CA VAL A 827 32.72 11.86 12.07
C VAL A 827 32.24 10.83 11.05
N LEU A 828 31.17 10.11 11.40
CA LEU A 828 30.49 9.15 10.55
C LEU A 828 29.02 9.54 10.37
N HIS A 829 28.41 9.15 9.26
CA HIS A 829 27.03 9.49 8.92
C HIS A 829 26.11 8.27 9.02
N SER A 830 25.12 8.33 9.91
CA SER A 830 24.12 7.27 10.07
C SER A 830 22.96 7.45 9.09
N LEU A 831 22.50 8.69 8.92
CA LEU A 831 21.28 9.00 8.22
C LEU A 831 21.46 10.24 7.34
N LEU A 832 20.92 10.21 6.12
CA LEU A 832 21.03 11.28 5.14
C LEU A 832 19.64 11.77 4.76
N TRP A 833 19.35 13.04 5.03
CA TRP A 833 18.07 13.70 4.74
C TRP A 833 18.19 14.79 3.68
N PHE A 834 17.31 14.71 2.69
CA PHE A 834 17.41 15.58 1.54
C PHE A 834 17.09 17.04 1.91
N PRO A 835 17.93 18.02 1.54
CA PRO A 835 17.66 19.42 1.82
C PRO A 835 16.51 19.92 0.94
N GLU A 836 15.39 20.31 1.55
CA GLU A 836 14.15 20.70 0.87
C GLU A 836 14.21 22.10 0.20
N THR A 837 15.22 22.28 -0.66
CA THR A 837 15.58 23.52 -1.38
C THR A 837 14.46 24.15 -2.22
N TYR A 838 13.38 23.41 -2.50
CA TYR A 838 12.21 23.90 -3.21
C TYR A 838 11.25 24.71 -2.31
N ARG A 839 11.41 24.66 -0.99
CA ARG A 839 10.53 25.36 -0.04
C ARG A 839 10.81 26.86 0.00
N ARG A 840 9.80 27.60 0.47
CA ARG A 840 9.96 29.03 0.78
C ARG A 840 10.90 29.17 1.99
N PRO A 841 11.88 30.10 1.97
CA PRO A 841 12.74 30.33 3.12
C PRO A 841 11.95 30.62 4.40
N SER A 842 12.37 30.07 5.54
CA SER A 842 11.75 30.27 6.87
C SER A 842 10.27 29.88 6.97
N GLU A 843 9.81 28.97 6.12
CA GLU A 843 8.44 28.47 6.14
C GLU A 843 8.17 27.60 7.39
N ALA A 844 7.15 27.96 8.17
CA ALA A 844 6.72 27.22 9.38
C ALA A 844 5.26 26.78 9.26
N ARG A 845 4.99 25.81 8.36
CA ARG A 845 3.64 25.40 7.96
C ARG A 845 2.73 24.90 9.09
N GLN A 846 3.30 24.25 10.11
CA GLN A 846 2.50 23.80 11.27
C GLN A 846 1.78 24.95 11.98
N ASN A 847 2.27 26.18 11.79
CA ASN A 847 1.74 27.39 12.41
C ASN A 847 1.02 28.31 11.41
N GLU A 848 0.86 27.90 10.15
CA GLU A 848 0.22 28.71 9.09
C GLU A 848 -1.10 28.07 8.65
N GLU A 849 -2.19 28.85 8.64
CA GLU A 849 -3.41 28.40 7.96
C GLU A 849 -3.20 28.32 6.44
N TRP A 850 -3.88 27.38 5.76
CA TRP A 850 -3.75 27.18 4.31
C TRP A 850 -3.96 28.46 3.46
N THR A 851 -4.81 29.38 3.94
CA THR A 851 -5.05 30.66 3.24
C THR A 851 -3.83 31.60 3.33
N GLU A 852 -3.15 31.60 4.47
CA GLU A 852 -1.92 32.36 4.68
C GLU A 852 -0.75 31.73 3.93
N GLU A 853 -0.66 30.39 3.89
CA GLU A 853 0.32 29.70 3.06
C GLU A 853 0.23 30.17 1.60
N LEU A 854 -0.97 30.13 1.00
CA LEU A 854 -1.16 30.55 -0.40
C LEU A 854 -0.84 32.02 -0.63
N LYS A 855 -1.25 32.91 0.29
CA LYS A 855 -0.95 34.35 0.18
C LYS A 855 0.54 34.65 0.17
N LYS A 856 1.33 33.78 0.80
CA LYS A 856 2.74 33.96 1.11
C LYS A 856 3.61 33.19 0.09
N ASP A 857 3.11 32.06 -0.43
CA ASP A 857 3.68 31.27 -1.52
C ASP A 857 3.55 31.96 -2.89
N LEU A 858 2.42 32.60 -3.20
CA LEU A 858 2.22 33.25 -4.50
C LEU A 858 3.24 34.38 -4.79
N PRO A 859 3.54 35.29 -3.83
CA PRO A 859 4.65 36.24 -3.97
C PRO A 859 6.00 35.55 -4.13
N PHE A 860 6.30 34.52 -3.34
CA PHE A 860 7.53 33.75 -3.47
C PHE A 860 7.69 33.16 -4.88
N PHE A 861 6.63 32.57 -5.43
CA PHE A 861 6.64 32.07 -6.81
C PHE A 861 6.87 33.18 -7.83
N LYS A 862 6.30 34.36 -7.62
CA LYS A 862 6.55 35.53 -8.48
C LYS A 862 8.01 35.96 -8.42
N ASP A 863 8.62 35.95 -7.24
CA ASP A 863 10.03 36.31 -7.05
C ASP A 863 10.96 35.27 -7.69
N VAL A 864 10.68 33.98 -7.49
CA VAL A 864 11.39 32.87 -8.17
C VAL A 864 11.26 32.99 -9.69
N ALA A 865 10.05 33.21 -10.20
CA ALA A 865 9.78 33.29 -11.64
C ALA A 865 10.45 34.50 -12.30
N THR A 866 10.74 35.57 -11.56
CA THR A 866 11.41 36.78 -12.08
C THR A 866 12.92 36.77 -11.85
N SER A 867 13.44 35.86 -11.02
CA SER A 867 14.86 35.74 -10.71
C SER A 867 15.61 34.87 -11.72
N ARG A 868 16.56 35.46 -12.45
CA ARG A 868 17.46 34.70 -13.35
C ARG A 868 18.28 33.65 -12.60
N GLY A 869 18.77 33.98 -11.41
CA GLY A 869 19.55 33.06 -10.59
C GLY A 869 18.74 31.86 -10.09
N ALA A 870 17.46 32.05 -9.77
CA ALA A 870 16.58 30.95 -9.41
C ALA A 870 16.33 30.00 -10.59
N TRP A 871 16.09 30.56 -11.79
CA TRP A 871 16.01 29.76 -13.02
C TRP A 871 17.31 29.03 -13.34
N ARG A 872 18.46 29.65 -13.11
CA ARG A 872 19.76 28.99 -13.27
C ARG A 872 19.91 27.79 -12.35
N ASN A 873 19.58 27.93 -11.06
CA ASN A 873 19.61 26.82 -10.11
C ASN A 873 18.64 25.71 -10.53
N ALA A 874 17.41 26.05 -10.91
CA ALA A 874 16.41 25.07 -11.35
C ALA A 874 16.84 24.31 -12.61
N LEU A 875 17.40 25.00 -13.61
CA LEU A 875 17.92 24.38 -14.83
C LEU A 875 19.17 23.55 -14.56
N SER A 876 20.04 24.00 -13.65
CA SER A 876 21.23 23.23 -13.24
C SER A 876 20.82 21.94 -12.54
N TYR A 877 19.79 21.98 -11.70
CA TYR A 877 19.22 20.78 -11.12
C TYR A 877 18.51 19.89 -12.15
N TRP A 878 17.74 20.44 -13.07
CA TRP A 878 17.08 19.64 -14.11
C TRP A 878 18.11 18.93 -15.00
N ILE A 879 19.11 19.66 -15.51
CA ILE A 879 20.05 19.13 -16.51
C ILE A 879 21.15 18.30 -15.83
N PHE A 880 21.71 18.78 -14.73
CA PHE A 880 22.91 18.24 -14.11
C PHE A 880 22.68 17.70 -12.70
N ARG A 881 21.45 17.71 -12.16
CA ARG A 881 21.12 17.44 -10.74
C ARG A 881 22.11 18.07 -9.78
N ASP A 882 22.51 19.29 -10.10
CA ASP A 882 23.44 20.04 -9.27
C ASP A 882 22.65 20.73 -8.14
N LEU A 883 23.07 20.46 -6.90
CA LEU A 883 22.47 21.01 -5.69
C LEU A 883 23.56 21.72 -4.90
N LYS A 884 23.22 22.91 -4.41
CA LYS A 884 24.14 23.78 -3.65
C LYS A 884 24.19 23.44 -2.15
N GLN A 885 23.26 22.62 -1.67
CA GLN A 885 23.17 22.22 -0.27
C GLN A 885 23.45 20.73 -0.17
N ASP A 886 24.32 20.39 0.78
CA ASP A 886 24.60 19.01 1.16
C ASP A 886 23.41 18.42 1.92
N TRP A 887 23.45 17.09 2.12
CA TRP A 887 22.53 16.39 2.99
C TRP A 887 22.50 17.00 4.40
N PHE A 888 21.33 16.96 5.04
CA PHE A 888 21.30 16.97 6.50
C PHE A 888 21.68 15.58 6.98
N THR A 889 22.69 15.49 7.85
CA THR A 889 23.24 14.21 8.30
C THR A 889 22.94 13.96 9.78
N GLY A 890 22.60 12.72 10.10
CA GLY A 890 22.68 12.21 11.46
C GLY A 890 24.12 11.77 11.69
N ASP A 891 24.88 12.53 12.47
CA ASP A 891 26.30 12.26 12.69
C ASP A 891 26.48 11.41 13.96
N TYR A 892 27.46 10.51 13.93
CA TYR A 892 27.83 9.69 15.07
C TYR A 892 29.33 9.43 15.10
N TYR A 893 29.81 8.95 16.23
CA TYR A 893 31.22 8.60 16.45
C TYR A 893 31.31 7.20 17.04
N THR A 894 32.39 6.50 16.71
CA THR A 894 32.79 5.28 17.42
C THR A 894 33.89 5.60 18.42
N PHE A 895 33.74 5.07 19.62
CA PHE A 895 34.70 5.12 20.71
C PHE A 895 35.18 3.70 20.97
N SER A 896 36.48 3.43 20.75
CA SER A 896 37.06 2.09 20.85
C SER A 896 38.18 2.05 21.88
N ARG A 897 38.40 0.88 22.50
CA ARG A 897 39.39 0.68 23.58
C ARG A 897 40.51 -0.28 23.18
#